data_AF-S9W511-F1
#
_entry.id   AF-S9W511-F1
#
_cell.length_a   1.000
_cell.length_b   1.000
_cell.length_c   1.000
_cell.angle_alpha   90.00
_cell.angle_beta   90.00
_cell.angle_gamma   90.00
#
_symmetry.space_group_name_H-M   'P 1'
#
loop_
_entity.id
_entity.type
_entity.pdbx_description
1 polymer ?
#
loop_
_entity_poly.entity_id
_entity_poly.type
_entity_poly.pdbx_seq_one_letter_code
_entity_poly.pdbx_strand_id
1 'polypeptide(L)'
;MQLRVGVFMPYSYTEKKRIRKSFAKREDVQKIPCLLATQLQSYQSFLQAGIDPSMRSVDGLQAAFLSIFPIISHNGSACLEFVSYSLGDPIFDVKECQQRGLSYASPLRAKLRLVLIDKDSNKSNIKEVKEQEVYMGEIPLMTSSGSFIINGTERVVVSQLHRSPGVFFEHDKGKTHSSGKLLFSARIIPYRGSWLDFEFDPKDILFFRIDRRRKMPVTILLKAIGFLDEFILSYFFDFDSFELKSNCSVLEFIPDRWKGEVASFDIVDKEGNIIVEKDKRISSRSIRLISQSNINAITVSDDFLLSRVVAENIIDPETGEVLVHANEEISEQTLETLRDSGVKNIRTLYTNDLDRGAYISQTLRIDETVDQMSAKIAIYRMMRPGEPPTEEAVESLFDRLFFSDSTYDLSRVGRMKINSRLGREYLDDKTILTSEDILDIIKLLVNLRNGHGSIDDIDHLGNRRVRCVGELTENQFRSGLVRVERAVKERLGQAEADNLMPHDLINSKPISAAIKEFFGSSQLSQFMDQTNPLSEVTHKRRVSALGPGGLTRDRAGFEVRDVHPTHYGRVCPIETPEGPNIGLINSMSLYARLNEYGFLETPYRKVLNGKVSDQIDYLSAIEESNYVIAQANAELNKEGFFTDELVACRESGETLLTSPGNVHYMDVAPSQIVSVAASLIPFLEHDDANRALMGANMQRQAVPCLRPEKPIVGTGLERIVAVDSGTTVQALRGGLVDYVDAERIVIRVNDSENIAGEVGVDIYNLIKYTRVSY
;
A
#
# COMPACT_ATOMS: atom_id res chain seq x y z
N MET A 1 0.50 -50.34 -33.13
CA MET A 1 -0.18 -50.23 -34.44
C MET A 1 -0.54 -48.75 -34.62
N GLN A 2 0.24 -48.04 -35.45
CA GLN A 2 0.14 -46.64 -35.88
C GLN A 2 -0.66 -45.65 -34.99
N LEU A 3 0.04 -45.00 -34.07
CA LEU A 3 -0.28 -43.63 -33.64
C LEU A 3 -0.24 -42.75 -34.89
N ARG A 4 -1.41 -42.36 -35.40
CA ARG A 4 -1.51 -41.24 -36.34
C ARG A 4 -1.03 -40.01 -35.58
N VAL A 5 0.21 -39.62 -35.86
CA VAL A 5 0.76 -38.30 -35.57
C VAL A 5 -0.24 -37.29 -36.12
N GLY A 6 -1.08 -36.75 -35.24
CA GLY A 6 -1.88 -35.58 -35.55
C GLY A 6 -0.90 -34.50 -35.96
N VAL A 7 -0.95 -34.09 -37.23
CA VAL A 7 -0.19 -32.96 -37.73
C VAL A 7 -0.51 -31.78 -36.83
N PHE A 8 0.42 -31.40 -35.95
CA PHE A 8 0.39 -30.11 -35.28
C PHE A 8 0.40 -29.08 -36.40
N MET A 9 -0.78 -28.55 -36.75
CA MET A 9 -0.86 -27.45 -37.69
C MET A 9 -0.28 -26.24 -36.95
N PRO A 10 0.85 -25.66 -37.40
CA PRO A 10 1.52 -24.58 -36.67
C PRO A 10 0.72 -23.27 -36.68
N TYR A 11 -0.35 -23.19 -37.48
CA TYR A 11 -1.21 -22.03 -37.63
C TYR A 11 -2.69 -22.42 -37.54
N SER A 12 -3.47 -21.60 -36.83
CA SER A 12 -4.93 -21.62 -36.79
C SER A 12 -5.53 -21.34 -38.18
N TYR A 13 -6.78 -21.75 -38.40
CA TYR A 13 -7.47 -21.53 -39.68
C TYR A 13 -7.55 -20.05 -40.08
N THR A 14 -7.69 -19.15 -39.11
CA THR A 14 -7.73 -17.70 -39.36
C THR A 14 -6.35 -17.14 -39.71
N GLU A 15 -5.26 -17.65 -39.11
CA GLU A 15 -3.89 -17.29 -39.48
C GLU A 15 -3.52 -17.76 -40.88
N LYS A 16 -3.95 -18.96 -41.27
CA LYS A 16 -3.71 -19.48 -42.63
C LYS A 16 -4.29 -18.60 -43.72
N LYS A 17 -5.43 -17.93 -43.45
CA LYS A 17 -6.00 -16.97 -44.40
C LYS A 17 -5.07 -15.78 -44.65
N ARG A 18 -4.25 -15.40 -43.67
CA ARG A 18 -3.32 -14.27 -43.78
C ARG A 18 -2.23 -14.32 -42.73
N ILE A 19 -1.02 -14.60 -43.17
CA ILE A 19 0.18 -14.59 -42.34
C ILE A 19 0.86 -13.22 -42.46
N ARG A 20 1.10 -12.54 -41.33
CA ARG A 20 1.94 -11.34 -41.28
C ARG A 20 3.40 -11.79 -41.13
N LYS A 21 4.27 -11.33 -42.02
CA LYS A 21 5.71 -11.59 -41.91
C LYS A 21 6.27 -10.79 -40.72
N SER A 22 6.85 -11.49 -39.74
CA SER A 22 7.57 -10.88 -38.63
C SER A 22 9.03 -10.65 -39.02
N PHE A 23 9.59 -9.51 -38.58
CA PHE A 23 11.01 -9.17 -38.70
C PHE A 23 11.74 -9.28 -37.34
N ALA A 24 11.04 -9.71 -36.29
CA ALA A 24 11.63 -9.92 -34.98
C ALA A 24 12.75 -10.97 -35.08
N LYS A 25 13.92 -10.65 -34.53
CA LYS A 25 15.08 -11.54 -34.49
C LYS A 25 15.08 -12.48 -33.28
N ARG A 26 14.28 -12.14 -32.26
CA ARG A 26 14.17 -12.88 -31.00
C ARG A 26 12.86 -13.66 -30.95
N GLU A 27 12.89 -14.79 -30.28
CA GLU A 27 11.69 -15.59 -30.02
C GLU A 27 10.89 -14.98 -28.87
N ASP A 28 9.56 -15.03 -29.00
CA ASP A 28 8.66 -14.62 -27.92
C ASP A 28 8.67 -15.69 -26.82
N VAL A 29 9.37 -15.40 -25.71
CA VAL A 29 9.51 -16.32 -24.57
C VAL A 29 8.19 -16.44 -23.80
N GLN A 30 7.43 -15.35 -23.70
CA GLN A 30 6.15 -15.29 -23.00
C GLN A 30 5.06 -14.71 -23.90
N LYS A 31 3.90 -15.38 -23.93
CA LYS A 31 2.71 -14.83 -24.57
C LYS A 31 2.15 -13.68 -23.74
N ILE A 32 1.66 -12.65 -24.44
CA ILE A 32 1.01 -11.52 -23.80
C ILE A 32 -0.23 -12.00 -23.05
N PRO A 33 -0.39 -11.61 -21.77
CA PRO A 33 -1.57 -11.97 -20.99
C PRO A 33 -2.81 -11.27 -21.53
N CYS A 34 -3.99 -11.82 -21.21
CA CYS A 34 -5.26 -11.16 -21.58
C CYS A 34 -5.29 -9.72 -21.06
N LEU A 35 -5.53 -8.78 -21.98
CA LEU A 35 -5.43 -7.35 -21.70
C LEU A 35 -6.49 -6.86 -20.69
N LEU A 36 -7.57 -7.62 -20.48
CA LEU A 36 -8.64 -7.27 -19.54
C LEU A 36 -8.61 -8.07 -18.23
N ALA A 37 -7.63 -8.98 -18.07
CA ALA A 37 -7.59 -9.93 -16.96
C ALA A 37 -7.69 -9.25 -15.59
N THR A 38 -6.98 -8.13 -15.39
CA THR A 38 -6.95 -7.41 -14.12
C THR A 38 -8.33 -6.96 -13.64
N GLN A 39 -9.16 -6.40 -14.54
CA GLN A 39 -10.51 -5.94 -14.20
C GLN A 39 -11.45 -7.11 -13.95
N LEU A 40 -11.43 -8.11 -14.85
CA LEU A 40 -12.29 -9.28 -14.78
C LEU A 40 -12.03 -10.09 -13.50
N GLN A 41 -10.75 -10.40 -13.23
CA GLN A 41 -10.35 -11.16 -12.03
C GLN A 41 -10.67 -10.38 -10.76
N SER A 42 -10.41 -9.07 -10.72
CA SER A 42 -10.72 -8.25 -9.54
C SER A 42 -12.21 -8.28 -9.20
N TYR A 43 -13.09 -8.17 -10.19
CA TYR A 43 -14.53 -8.20 -9.93
C TYR A 43 -15.06 -9.60 -9.65
N GLN A 44 -14.46 -10.63 -10.25
CA GLN A 44 -14.76 -12.03 -9.95
C GLN A 44 -14.41 -12.37 -8.50
N SER A 45 -13.23 -11.97 -8.02
CA SER A 45 -12.82 -12.15 -6.61
C SER A 45 -13.69 -11.36 -5.64
N PHE A 46 -14.24 -10.21 -6.06
CA PHE A 46 -15.19 -9.45 -5.25
C PHE A 46 -16.53 -10.18 -5.07
N LEU A 47 -17.09 -10.74 -6.15
CA LEU A 47 -18.41 -11.38 -6.13
C LEU A 47 -18.40 -12.82 -5.64
N GLN A 48 -17.35 -13.60 -5.95
CA GLN A 48 -17.25 -15.04 -5.70
C GLN A 48 -18.51 -15.84 -6.07
N ALA A 49 -19.22 -15.42 -7.13
CA ALA A 49 -20.57 -15.90 -7.47
C ALA A 49 -20.64 -17.42 -7.74
N GLY A 50 -19.59 -17.98 -8.36
CA GLY A 50 -19.51 -19.40 -8.71
C GLY A 50 -18.83 -20.28 -7.65
N ILE A 51 -18.52 -19.74 -6.47
CA ILE A 51 -17.84 -20.47 -5.39
C ILE A 51 -18.87 -20.83 -4.31
N ASP A 52 -18.88 -22.11 -3.93
CA ASP A 52 -19.71 -22.60 -2.83
C ASP A 52 -19.46 -21.81 -1.54
N PRO A 53 -20.50 -21.45 -0.77
CA PRO A 53 -20.35 -20.60 0.41
C PRO A 53 -19.30 -21.07 1.43
N SER A 54 -19.08 -22.38 1.56
CA SER A 54 -18.08 -22.97 2.47
C SER A 54 -16.63 -22.86 2.00
N MET A 55 -16.43 -22.68 0.69
CA MET A 55 -15.11 -22.62 0.05
C MET A 55 -14.69 -21.19 -0.31
N ARG A 56 -15.52 -20.18 0.01
CA ARG A 56 -15.22 -18.78 -0.26
C ARG A 56 -14.05 -18.28 0.56
N SER A 57 -13.13 -17.57 -0.08
CA SER A 57 -12.07 -16.86 0.63
C SER A 57 -12.65 -15.64 1.35
N VAL A 58 -11.95 -15.15 2.38
CA VAL A 58 -12.33 -13.93 3.12
C VAL A 58 -11.93 -12.69 2.31
N ASP A 59 -12.52 -12.54 1.13
CA ASP A 59 -12.29 -11.43 0.19
C ASP A 59 -13.62 -10.87 -0.32
N GLY A 60 -13.63 -9.60 -0.73
CA GLY A 60 -14.78 -8.98 -1.39
C GLY A 60 -16.03 -8.91 -0.52
N LEU A 61 -17.16 -9.38 -1.05
CA LEU A 61 -18.43 -9.39 -0.30
C LEU A 61 -18.34 -10.20 1.00
N GLN A 62 -17.65 -11.34 0.98
CA GLN A 62 -17.49 -12.20 2.15
C GLN A 62 -16.73 -11.46 3.26
N ALA A 63 -15.61 -10.81 2.92
CA ALA A 63 -14.83 -9.99 3.86
C ALA A 63 -15.65 -8.82 4.40
N ALA A 64 -16.44 -8.15 3.56
CA ALA A 64 -17.27 -7.02 3.97
C ALA A 64 -18.35 -7.44 4.99
N PHE A 65 -19.02 -8.58 4.77
CA PHE A 65 -19.99 -9.12 5.73
C PHE A 65 -19.32 -9.54 7.05
N LEU A 66 -18.25 -10.33 6.99
CA LEU A 66 -17.54 -10.79 8.19
C LEU A 66 -16.90 -9.65 9.00
N SER A 67 -16.58 -8.52 8.35
CA SER A 67 -16.03 -7.35 9.06
C SER A 67 -17.04 -6.62 9.94
N ILE A 68 -18.35 -6.84 9.75
CA ILE A 68 -19.42 -6.09 10.44
C ILE A 68 -20.30 -7.02 11.27
N PHE A 69 -20.51 -8.24 10.80
CA PHE A 69 -21.24 -9.26 11.55
C PHE A 69 -20.24 -10.10 12.37
N PRO A 70 -20.58 -10.49 13.62
CA PRO A 70 -21.89 -10.37 14.24
C PRO A 70 -22.19 -8.98 14.84
N ILE A 71 -23.44 -8.52 14.70
CA ILE A 71 -23.92 -7.28 15.31
C ILE A 71 -24.58 -7.59 16.65
N ILE A 72 -23.99 -7.12 17.74
CA ILE A 72 -24.46 -7.37 19.09
C ILE A 72 -25.19 -6.13 19.64
N SER A 73 -26.33 -6.34 20.28
CA SER A 73 -27.10 -5.28 20.93
C SER A 73 -26.34 -4.63 22.09
N HIS A 74 -26.64 -3.36 22.40
CA HIS A 74 -25.99 -2.65 23.52
C HIS A 74 -26.13 -3.34 24.88
N ASN A 75 -27.21 -4.08 25.07
CA ASN A 75 -27.54 -4.79 26.30
C ASN A 75 -27.18 -6.30 26.25
N GLY A 76 -26.55 -6.77 25.17
CA GLY A 76 -26.11 -8.15 24.97
C GLY A 76 -27.24 -9.19 24.83
N SER A 77 -28.51 -8.79 24.73
CA SER A 77 -29.65 -9.71 24.66
C SER A 77 -29.91 -10.30 23.28
N ALA A 78 -29.40 -9.66 22.22
CA ALA A 78 -29.64 -10.10 20.86
C ALA A 78 -28.37 -9.95 20.02
N CYS A 79 -28.14 -10.94 19.16
CA CYS A 79 -27.03 -10.98 18.22
C CYS A 79 -27.57 -11.29 16.82
N LEU A 80 -27.17 -10.51 15.82
CA LEU A 80 -27.45 -10.79 14.42
C LEU A 80 -26.18 -11.31 13.74
N GLU A 81 -26.23 -12.55 13.27
CA GLU A 81 -25.13 -13.26 12.63
C GLU A 81 -25.33 -13.37 11.12
N PHE A 82 -24.22 -13.36 10.39
CA PHE A 82 -24.18 -13.60 8.95
C PHE A 82 -23.85 -15.06 8.67
N VAL A 83 -24.65 -15.73 7.82
CA VAL A 83 -24.44 -17.13 7.45
C VAL A 83 -23.84 -17.26 6.05
N SER A 84 -24.48 -16.67 5.05
CA SER A 84 -24.02 -16.71 3.65
C SER A 84 -24.73 -15.65 2.81
N TYR A 85 -24.29 -15.45 1.57
CA TYR A 85 -25.02 -14.65 0.57
C TYR A 85 -25.19 -15.39 -0.75
N SER A 86 -26.26 -15.04 -1.46
CA SER A 86 -26.56 -15.48 -2.82
C SER A 86 -26.80 -14.28 -3.73
N LEU A 87 -26.35 -14.41 -4.98
CA LEU A 87 -26.62 -13.47 -6.06
C LEU A 87 -27.71 -14.10 -6.93
N GLY A 88 -28.84 -13.41 -7.10
CA GLY A 88 -29.90 -13.87 -7.99
C GLY A 88 -29.61 -13.55 -9.45
N ASP A 89 -30.34 -14.15 -10.36
CA ASP A 89 -30.18 -13.85 -11.78
C ASP A 89 -30.59 -12.39 -12.08
N PRO A 90 -29.90 -11.72 -13.01
CA PRO A 90 -30.30 -10.41 -13.49
C PRO A 90 -31.67 -10.49 -14.17
N ILE A 91 -32.53 -9.51 -13.91
CA ILE A 91 -33.91 -9.47 -14.45
C ILE A 91 -33.91 -9.33 -15.97
N PHE A 92 -32.93 -8.61 -16.51
CA PHE A 92 -32.78 -8.29 -17.93
C PHE A 92 -31.34 -8.54 -18.37
N ASP A 93 -31.17 -8.88 -19.64
CA ASP A 93 -29.83 -9.01 -20.22
C ASP A 93 -29.19 -7.63 -20.49
N VAL A 94 -27.92 -7.64 -20.89
CA VAL A 94 -27.15 -6.41 -21.19
C VAL A 94 -27.84 -5.55 -22.27
N LYS A 95 -28.41 -6.17 -23.31
CA LYS A 95 -29.02 -5.46 -24.44
C LYS A 95 -30.35 -4.82 -24.04
N GLU A 96 -31.17 -5.54 -23.29
CA GLU A 96 -32.42 -5.04 -22.73
C GLU A 96 -32.18 -3.89 -21.75
N CYS A 97 -31.18 -3.99 -20.89
CA CYS A 97 -30.79 -2.89 -20.00
C CYS A 97 -30.41 -1.62 -20.78
N GLN A 98 -29.62 -1.76 -21.85
CA GLN A 98 -29.24 -0.64 -22.72
C GLN A 98 -30.47 0.01 -23.38
N GLN A 99 -31.38 -0.78 -23.95
CA GLN A 99 -32.57 -0.26 -24.63
C GLN A 99 -33.58 0.40 -23.66
N ARG A 100 -33.73 -0.16 -22.46
CA ARG A 100 -34.70 0.32 -21.45
C ARG A 100 -34.15 1.45 -20.57
N GLY A 101 -32.86 1.78 -20.68
CA GLY A 101 -32.24 2.78 -19.80
C GLY A 101 -32.05 2.27 -18.35
N LEU A 102 -31.96 0.96 -18.15
CA LEU A 102 -31.82 0.34 -16.84
C LEU A 102 -30.36 -0.02 -16.53
N SER A 103 -30.05 -0.26 -15.26
CA SER A 103 -28.73 -0.77 -14.87
C SER A 103 -28.72 -2.30 -14.92
N TYR A 104 -27.63 -2.89 -15.44
CA TYR A 104 -27.43 -4.33 -15.43
C TYR A 104 -26.90 -4.75 -14.07
N ALA A 105 -27.74 -5.38 -13.26
CA ALA A 105 -27.45 -5.68 -11.86
C ALA A 105 -28.12 -6.99 -11.40
N SER A 106 -27.50 -7.60 -10.39
CA SER A 106 -27.99 -8.79 -9.69
C SER A 106 -28.57 -8.40 -8.33
N PRO A 107 -29.73 -8.94 -7.92
CA PRO A 107 -30.20 -8.80 -6.55
C PRO A 107 -29.30 -9.60 -5.60
N LEU A 108 -28.80 -8.96 -4.54
CA LEU A 108 -28.02 -9.59 -3.48
C LEU A 108 -28.95 -9.98 -2.32
N ARG A 109 -28.91 -11.24 -1.91
CA ARG A 109 -29.61 -11.75 -0.73
C ARG A 109 -28.61 -12.30 0.27
N ALA A 110 -28.76 -11.94 1.54
CA ALA A 110 -27.95 -12.46 2.63
C ALA A 110 -28.81 -13.32 3.55
N LYS A 111 -28.35 -14.52 3.86
CA LYS A 111 -28.94 -15.39 4.87
C LYS A 111 -28.40 -14.98 6.23
N LEU A 112 -29.30 -14.53 7.09
CA LEU A 112 -28.98 -13.95 8.39
C LEU A 112 -29.70 -14.70 9.49
N ARG A 113 -29.06 -14.74 10.65
CA ARG A 113 -29.55 -15.46 11.82
C ARG A 113 -29.62 -14.51 13.01
N LEU A 114 -30.82 -14.28 13.52
CA LEU A 114 -31.06 -13.55 14.76
C LEU A 114 -31.07 -14.55 15.92
N VAL A 115 -30.14 -14.36 16.86
CA VAL A 115 -29.97 -15.15 18.08
C VAL A 115 -30.39 -14.29 19.26
N LEU A 116 -31.42 -14.74 20.00
CA LEU A 116 -31.84 -14.12 21.25
C LEU A 116 -31.19 -14.86 22.42
N ILE A 117 -30.55 -14.13 23.33
CA ILE A 117 -29.80 -14.66 24.47
C ILE A 117 -30.62 -14.41 25.73
N ASP A 118 -30.80 -15.45 26.55
CA ASP A 118 -31.50 -15.33 27.83
C ASP A 118 -30.59 -14.68 28.89
N LYS A 119 -31.12 -13.69 29.61
CA LYS A 119 -30.39 -12.94 30.64
C LYS A 119 -30.34 -13.66 32.00
N ASP A 120 -31.22 -14.63 32.23
CA ASP A 120 -31.44 -15.20 33.57
C ASP A 120 -30.49 -16.38 33.90
N SER A 121 -29.58 -16.75 33.00
CA SER A 121 -28.63 -17.84 33.23
C SER A 121 -27.16 -17.39 33.12
N ASN A 122 -26.34 -17.71 34.13
CA ASN A 122 -24.88 -17.46 34.15
C ASN A 122 -24.10 -18.19 33.04
N LYS A 123 -24.78 -19.00 32.22
CA LYS A 123 -24.29 -19.52 30.94
C LYS A 123 -25.19 -18.92 29.87
N SER A 124 -24.59 -18.29 28.85
CA SER A 124 -25.26 -17.70 27.69
C SER A 124 -26.05 -18.76 26.89
N ASN A 125 -27.22 -19.17 27.41
CA ASN A 125 -28.09 -20.12 26.75
C ASN A 125 -28.87 -19.38 25.66
N ILE A 126 -28.82 -19.94 24.45
CA ILE A 126 -29.55 -19.44 23.30
C ILE A 126 -31.04 -19.71 23.54
N LYS A 127 -31.85 -18.65 23.59
CA LYS A 127 -33.30 -18.72 23.81
C LYS A 127 -34.03 -19.10 22.53
N GLU A 128 -33.73 -18.37 21.46
CA GLU A 128 -34.40 -18.54 20.17
C GLU A 128 -33.45 -18.19 19.02
N VAL A 129 -33.57 -18.92 17.92
CA VAL A 129 -32.81 -18.69 16.69
C VAL A 129 -33.79 -18.53 15.53
N LYS A 130 -33.75 -17.38 14.86
CA LYS A 130 -34.56 -17.08 13.68
C LYS A 130 -33.66 -16.84 12.48
N GLU A 131 -33.75 -17.69 11.46
CA GLU A 131 -32.92 -17.62 10.25
C GLU A 131 -33.77 -17.26 9.03
N GLN A 132 -33.33 -16.29 8.24
CA GLN A 132 -34.06 -15.82 7.06
C GLN A 132 -33.13 -15.24 5.99
N GLU A 133 -33.51 -15.39 4.72
CA GLU A 133 -32.88 -14.67 3.61
C GLU A 133 -33.46 -13.26 3.46
N VAL A 134 -32.59 -12.26 3.51
CA VAL A 134 -32.94 -10.84 3.46
C VAL A 134 -32.32 -10.20 2.21
N TYR A 135 -33.10 -9.38 1.53
CA TYR A 135 -32.64 -8.63 0.37
C TYR A 135 -31.75 -7.43 0.79
N MET A 136 -30.53 -7.38 0.27
CA MET A 136 -29.50 -6.39 0.64
C MET A 136 -29.30 -5.28 -0.41
N GLY A 137 -30.06 -5.30 -1.51
CA GLY A 137 -29.92 -4.36 -2.61
C GLY A 137 -29.46 -5.03 -3.91
N GLU A 138 -29.10 -4.21 -4.90
CA GLU A 138 -28.62 -4.68 -6.21
C GLU A 138 -27.13 -4.36 -6.36
N ILE A 139 -26.38 -5.33 -6.88
CA ILE A 139 -24.97 -5.18 -7.24
C ILE A 139 -24.88 -5.12 -8.77
N PRO A 140 -24.38 -4.02 -9.36
CA PRO A 140 -24.12 -3.95 -10.80
C PRO A 140 -23.23 -5.11 -11.25
N LEU A 141 -23.55 -5.76 -12.36
CA LEU A 141 -22.74 -6.86 -12.88
C LEU A 141 -21.77 -6.34 -13.95
N MET A 142 -20.58 -6.92 -13.98
CA MET A 142 -19.59 -6.67 -15.02
C MET A 142 -19.93 -7.49 -16.27
N THR A 143 -19.83 -6.88 -17.45
CA THR A 143 -19.98 -7.56 -18.74
C THR A 143 -18.76 -8.44 -19.04
N SER A 144 -18.86 -9.33 -20.03
CA SER A 144 -17.72 -10.13 -20.49
C SER A 144 -16.54 -9.31 -21.03
N SER A 145 -16.79 -8.05 -21.42
CA SER A 145 -15.76 -7.13 -21.91
C SER A 145 -15.19 -6.23 -20.79
N GLY A 146 -15.57 -6.42 -19.52
CA GLY A 146 -15.03 -5.66 -18.40
C GLY A 146 -15.62 -4.25 -18.24
N SER A 147 -16.86 -4.03 -18.67
CA SER A 147 -17.62 -2.78 -18.52
C SER A 147 -18.87 -2.97 -17.65
N PHE A 148 -19.56 -1.88 -17.34
CA PHE A 148 -20.80 -1.87 -16.56
C PHE A 148 -21.90 -1.12 -17.32
N ILE A 149 -23.14 -1.61 -17.29
CA ILE A 149 -24.29 -0.87 -17.80
C ILE A 149 -24.99 -0.17 -16.64
N ILE A 150 -24.91 1.16 -16.62
CA ILE A 150 -25.53 2.01 -15.60
C ILE A 150 -26.48 2.97 -16.29
N ASN A 151 -27.77 2.89 -15.94
CA ASN A 151 -28.85 3.67 -16.55
C ASN A 151 -28.83 3.61 -18.10
N GLY A 152 -28.63 2.41 -18.65
CA GLY A 152 -28.53 2.13 -20.09
C GLY A 152 -27.23 2.57 -20.76
N THR A 153 -26.33 3.25 -20.06
CA THR A 153 -25.04 3.70 -20.60
C THR A 153 -23.90 2.79 -20.16
N GLU A 154 -22.94 2.55 -21.06
CA GLU A 154 -21.77 1.73 -20.75
C GLU A 154 -20.68 2.57 -20.08
N ARG A 155 -20.23 2.10 -18.91
CA ARG A 155 -19.24 2.76 -18.07
C ARG A 155 -18.08 1.83 -17.76
N VAL A 156 -16.93 2.43 -17.51
CA VAL A 156 -15.72 1.74 -17.05
C VAL A 156 -15.28 2.35 -15.73
N VAL A 157 -14.90 1.48 -14.79
CA VAL A 157 -14.29 1.91 -13.53
C VAL A 157 -12.78 1.87 -13.69
N VAL A 158 -12.15 3.03 -13.69
CA VAL A 158 -10.70 3.19 -13.84
C VAL A 158 -10.00 2.76 -12.54
N SER A 159 -8.92 1.99 -12.67
CA SER A 159 -8.11 1.58 -11.52
C SER A 159 -7.42 2.78 -10.88
N GLN A 160 -7.35 2.81 -9.55
CA GLN A 160 -6.82 3.94 -8.81
C GLN A 160 -5.41 3.64 -8.26
N LEU A 161 -4.43 4.49 -8.56
CA LEU A 161 -3.12 4.48 -7.92
C LEU A 161 -3.14 5.39 -6.70
N HIS A 162 -2.90 4.83 -5.52
CA HIS A 162 -2.87 5.57 -4.26
C HIS A 162 -1.67 5.13 -3.44
N ARG A 163 -1.32 5.91 -2.41
CA ARG A 163 -0.26 5.54 -1.47
C ARG A 163 -0.69 4.28 -0.72
N SER A 164 0.18 3.28 -0.68
CA SER A 164 -0.07 2.06 0.08
C SER A 164 -0.17 2.38 1.58
N PRO A 165 -0.99 1.66 2.37
CA PRO A 165 -0.92 1.74 3.82
C PRO A 165 0.50 1.41 4.34
N GLY A 166 0.92 2.02 5.44
CA GLY A 166 2.24 1.82 6.06
C GLY A 166 2.84 3.11 6.62
N VAL A 167 4.14 3.06 6.93
CA VAL A 167 4.93 4.21 7.39
C VAL A 167 5.81 4.75 6.26
N PHE A 168 5.95 6.07 6.19
CA PHE A 168 6.78 6.77 5.20
C PHE A 168 7.65 7.81 5.89
N PHE A 169 8.94 7.81 5.60
CA PHE A 169 9.90 8.80 6.09
C PHE A 169 10.31 9.75 4.98
N GLU A 170 10.08 11.05 5.18
CA GLU A 170 10.31 12.09 4.17
C GLU A 170 11.09 13.25 4.78
N HIS A 171 11.81 14.02 3.96
CA HIS A 171 12.33 15.33 4.35
C HIS A 171 11.90 16.42 3.36
N ASP A 172 11.77 17.65 3.84
CA ASP A 172 11.25 18.78 3.06
C ASP A 172 12.20 19.33 1.97
N LYS A 173 13.34 18.66 1.75
CA LYS A 173 14.47 19.09 0.90
C LYS A 173 14.90 20.54 1.18
N GLY A 174 14.72 21.04 2.42
CA GLY A 174 15.07 22.40 2.85
C GLY A 174 14.18 23.49 2.26
N LYS A 175 13.00 23.15 1.72
CA LYS A 175 12.08 24.09 1.07
C LYS A 175 11.24 24.89 2.06
N THR A 176 10.98 24.36 3.25
CA THR A 176 10.00 24.97 4.18
C THR A 176 10.57 26.09 5.03
N HIS A 177 11.85 26.01 5.40
CA HIS A 177 12.50 26.99 6.26
C HIS A 177 13.68 27.66 5.56
N SER A 178 13.83 28.97 5.76
CA SER A 178 14.85 29.80 5.09
C SER A 178 16.29 29.43 5.44
N SER A 179 16.52 28.74 6.57
CA SER A 179 17.85 28.24 6.93
C SER A 179 18.34 27.10 6.02
N GLY A 180 17.47 26.52 5.18
CA GLY A 180 17.79 25.36 4.35
C GLY A 180 17.98 24.07 5.15
N LYS A 181 17.68 24.08 6.46
CA LYS A 181 17.74 22.89 7.32
C LYS A 181 16.70 21.87 6.88
N LEU A 182 17.13 20.63 6.73
CA LEU A 182 16.26 19.52 6.36
C LEU A 182 15.35 19.19 7.55
N LEU A 183 14.03 19.29 7.34
CA LEU A 183 13.04 18.86 8.31
C LEU A 183 12.57 17.46 7.96
N PHE A 184 12.87 16.51 8.84
CA PHE A 184 12.43 15.13 8.69
C PHE A 184 11.02 14.95 9.26
N SER A 185 10.27 14.05 8.64
CA SER A 185 8.92 13.68 9.05
C SER A 185 8.69 12.20 8.82
N ALA A 186 7.84 11.61 9.64
CA ALA A 186 7.32 10.26 9.45
C ALA A 186 5.80 10.32 9.40
N ARG A 187 5.19 9.62 8.44
CA ARG A 187 3.73 9.58 8.28
C ARG A 187 3.25 8.14 8.28
N ILE A 188 2.32 7.83 9.17
CA ILE A 188 1.63 6.55 9.22
C ILE A 188 0.28 6.69 8.53
N ILE A 189 0.11 5.96 7.43
CA ILE A 189 -1.11 5.92 6.63
C ILE A 189 -1.79 4.58 6.87
N PRO A 190 -2.93 4.52 7.57
CA PRO A 190 -3.70 3.29 7.66
C PRO A 190 -4.48 2.99 6.39
N TYR A 191 -4.91 1.74 6.24
CA TYR A 191 -5.92 1.39 5.25
C TYR A 191 -7.27 2.06 5.62
N ARG A 192 -7.59 2.06 6.92
CA ARG A 192 -8.75 2.73 7.51
C ARG A 192 -8.40 3.24 8.90
N GLY A 193 -8.81 4.47 9.22
CA GLY A 193 -8.57 5.09 10.52
C GLY A 193 -7.91 6.46 10.39
N SER A 194 -7.52 7.03 11.53
CA SER A 194 -6.88 8.34 11.58
C SER A 194 -5.41 8.29 11.17
N TRP A 195 -4.94 9.32 10.47
CA TRP A 195 -3.53 9.44 10.09
C TRP A 195 -2.72 9.96 11.28
N LEU A 196 -1.52 9.42 11.45
CA LEU A 196 -0.58 9.86 12.49
C LEU A 196 0.70 10.36 11.83
N ASP A 197 0.95 11.66 11.94
CA ASP A 197 2.11 12.34 11.38
C ASP A 197 3.06 12.75 12.51
N PHE A 198 4.36 12.54 12.33
CA PHE A 198 5.46 13.03 13.15
C PHE A 198 6.33 13.98 12.31
N GLU A 199 6.73 15.11 12.86
CA GLU A 199 7.54 16.09 12.14
C GLU A 199 8.45 16.87 13.07
N PHE A 200 9.67 17.12 12.59
CA PHE A 200 10.61 18.03 13.24
C PHE A 200 10.30 19.48 12.89
N ASP A 201 10.43 20.35 13.88
CA ASP A 201 10.44 21.80 13.71
C ASP A 201 11.88 22.31 13.49
N PRO A 202 12.11 23.53 12.97
CA PRO A 202 13.47 24.08 12.80
C PRO A 202 14.30 24.12 14.09
N LYS A 203 13.63 24.16 15.26
CA LYS A 203 14.23 24.08 16.60
C LYS A 203 14.59 22.65 17.04
N ASP A 204 14.49 21.65 16.17
CA ASP A 204 14.70 20.22 16.45
C ASP A 204 13.75 19.62 17.52
N ILE A 205 12.62 20.28 17.77
CA ILE A 205 11.56 19.74 18.62
C ILE A 205 10.69 18.81 17.77
N LEU A 206 10.36 17.64 18.33
CA LEU A 206 9.56 16.65 17.63
C LEU A 206 8.07 16.78 18.00
N PHE A 207 7.24 16.98 16.98
CA PHE A 207 5.79 17.11 17.12
C PHE A 207 5.06 15.94 16.46
N PHE A 208 3.87 15.61 16.98
CA PHE A 208 2.89 14.77 16.29
C PHE A 208 1.64 15.56 15.91
N ARG A 209 0.90 15.03 14.93
CA ARG A 209 -0.42 15.48 14.50
C ARG A 209 -1.30 14.28 14.19
N ILE A 210 -2.58 14.38 14.54
CA ILE A 210 -3.61 13.42 14.15
C ILE A 210 -4.49 14.08 13.08
N ASP A 211 -4.70 13.41 11.95
CA ASP A 211 -5.56 13.89 10.84
C ASP A 211 -5.27 15.33 10.39
N ARG A 212 -3.98 15.72 10.39
CA ARG A 212 -3.51 17.08 10.03
C ARG A 212 -4.08 18.20 10.90
N ARG A 213 -4.46 17.89 12.15
CA ARG A 213 -4.85 18.88 13.17
C ARG A 213 -3.63 19.59 13.78
N ARG A 214 -3.85 20.31 14.88
CA ARG A 214 -2.82 21.09 15.61
C ARG A 214 -1.63 20.20 16.00
N LYS A 215 -0.40 20.76 15.92
CA LYS A 215 0.85 20.13 16.42
C LYS A 215 0.82 20.02 17.94
N MET A 216 1.26 18.88 18.48
CA MET A 216 1.54 18.70 19.91
C MET A 216 2.88 17.96 20.10
N PRO A 217 3.63 18.20 21.19
CA PRO A 217 4.88 17.49 21.46
C PRO A 217 4.70 15.97 21.46
N VAL A 218 5.62 15.22 20.84
CA VAL A 218 5.51 13.74 20.74
C VAL A 218 5.44 13.05 22.10
N THR A 219 6.05 13.63 23.12
CA THR A 219 6.08 13.11 24.48
C THR A 219 4.68 12.99 25.10
N ILE A 220 3.74 13.87 24.74
CA ILE A 220 2.33 13.77 25.15
C ILE A 220 1.71 12.45 24.65
N LEU A 221 2.03 12.04 23.42
CA LEU A 221 1.53 10.77 22.89
C LEU A 221 2.14 9.58 23.65
N LEU A 222 3.44 9.62 23.95
CA LEU A 222 4.13 8.58 24.71
C LEU A 222 3.59 8.45 26.14
N LYS A 223 3.35 9.59 26.82
CA LYS A 223 2.70 9.65 28.13
C LYS A 223 1.27 9.12 28.09
N ALA A 224 0.49 9.46 27.05
CA ALA A 224 -0.88 8.96 26.88
C ALA A 224 -0.94 7.43 26.71
N ILE A 225 0.06 6.82 26.04
CA ILE A 225 0.22 5.37 25.93
C ILE A 225 0.50 4.74 27.30
N GLY A 226 1.14 5.47 28.21
CA GLY A 226 1.44 5.04 29.58
C GLY A 226 2.94 4.96 29.90
N PHE A 227 3.80 5.54 29.06
CA PHE A 227 5.24 5.60 29.34
C PHE A 227 5.59 6.74 30.28
N LEU A 228 6.44 6.45 31.27
CA LEU A 228 7.03 7.44 32.17
C LEU A 228 8.26 8.10 31.53
N ASP A 229 8.63 9.28 32.00
CA ASP A 229 9.76 10.05 31.46
C ASP A 229 11.09 9.26 31.49
N GLU A 230 11.35 8.51 32.56
CA GLU A 230 12.53 7.64 32.68
C GLU A 230 12.58 6.54 31.61
N PHE A 231 11.42 5.94 31.30
CA PHE A 231 11.31 4.93 30.25
C PHE A 231 11.51 5.57 28.87
N ILE A 232 10.91 6.74 28.62
CA ILE A 232 11.10 7.49 27.39
C ILE A 232 12.59 7.78 27.19
N LEU A 233 13.27 8.32 28.20
CA LEU A 233 14.68 8.67 28.13
C LEU A 233 15.57 7.43 27.89
N SER A 234 15.36 6.34 28.64
CA SER A 234 16.14 5.10 28.48
C SER A 234 15.94 4.39 27.14
N TYR A 235 14.81 4.62 26.49
CA TYR A 235 14.53 4.01 25.20
C TYR A 235 15.21 4.73 24.02
N PHE A 236 15.29 6.06 24.08
CA PHE A 236 15.84 6.91 23.01
C PHE A 236 17.32 7.27 23.20
N PHE A 237 17.81 7.33 24.44
CA PHE A 237 19.17 7.70 24.75
C PHE A 237 19.95 6.53 25.35
N ASP A 238 21.24 6.51 25.05
CA ASP A 238 22.19 5.76 25.86
C ASP A 238 22.60 6.61 27.08
N PHE A 239 23.00 5.97 28.17
CA PHE A 239 23.38 6.67 29.40
C PHE A 239 24.89 6.65 29.63
N ASP A 240 25.39 7.74 30.21
CA ASP A 240 26.72 7.84 30.80
C ASP A 240 26.62 7.72 32.32
N SER A 241 27.33 6.75 32.89
CA SER A 241 27.38 6.49 34.33
C SER A 241 28.49 7.30 34.99
N PHE A 242 28.16 8.04 36.04
CA PHE A 242 29.10 8.81 36.86
C PHE A 242 29.06 8.35 38.31
N GLU A 243 30.23 8.08 38.88
CA GLU A 243 30.41 7.87 40.32
C GLU A 243 30.88 9.20 40.95
N LEU A 244 30.06 9.79 41.80
CA LEU A 244 30.38 11.02 42.52
C LEU A 244 31.35 10.72 43.69
N LYS A 245 32.47 11.46 43.73
CA LYS A 245 33.35 11.55 44.89
C LYS A 245 33.34 12.98 45.44
N SER A 246 34.00 13.20 46.57
CA SER A 246 33.95 14.47 47.32
C SER A 246 34.33 15.70 46.47
N ASN A 247 35.35 15.60 45.61
CA ASN A 247 35.84 16.71 44.78
C ASN A 247 36.03 16.37 43.29
N CYS A 248 35.67 15.15 42.86
CA CYS A 248 35.79 14.73 41.47
C CYS A 248 34.77 13.65 41.16
N SER A 249 34.50 13.43 39.88
CA SER A 249 33.56 12.40 39.44
C SER A 249 34.26 11.42 38.52
N VAL A 250 33.90 10.15 38.61
CA VAL A 250 34.47 9.11 37.76
C VAL A 250 33.45 8.73 36.70
N LEU A 251 33.77 8.98 35.43
CA LEU A 251 32.96 8.59 34.28
C LEU A 251 33.33 7.18 33.82
N GLU A 252 32.33 6.34 33.58
CA GLU A 252 32.50 5.09 32.82
C GLU A 252 32.86 5.40 31.36
N PHE A 253 34.06 5.01 30.94
CA PHE A 253 34.61 5.45 29.66
C PHE A 253 34.32 4.45 28.53
N ILE A 254 33.56 4.89 27.53
CA ILE A 254 33.25 4.12 26.31
C ILE A 254 33.99 4.74 25.11
N PRO A 255 35.09 4.14 24.62
CA PRO A 255 35.97 4.78 23.62
C PRO A 255 35.29 5.21 22.32
N ASP A 256 34.30 4.45 21.84
CA ASP A 256 33.64 4.73 20.56
C ASP A 256 32.79 6.02 20.58
N ARG A 257 32.27 6.41 21.75
CA ARG A 257 31.45 7.62 21.93
C ARG A 257 32.24 8.92 21.75
N TRP A 258 33.54 8.87 21.99
CA TRP A 258 34.41 10.04 21.93
C TRP A 258 34.97 10.29 20.52
N LYS A 259 34.51 9.55 19.52
CA LYS A 259 35.05 9.63 18.15
C LYS A 259 34.77 10.97 17.51
N GLY A 260 35.84 11.72 17.24
CA GLY A 260 35.75 12.99 16.55
C GLY A 260 35.36 14.17 17.44
N GLU A 261 35.16 13.95 18.74
CA GLU A 261 35.00 14.99 19.76
C GLU A 261 36.35 15.63 20.11
N VAL A 262 36.31 16.80 20.75
CA VAL A 262 37.48 17.51 21.26
C VAL A 262 37.65 17.16 22.73
N ALA A 263 38.83 16.69 23.11
CA ALA A 263 39.09 16.30 24.50
C ALA A 263 39.10 17.52 25.42
N SER A 264 38.18 17.58 26.39
CA SER A 264 38.11 18.68 27.38
C SER A 264 39.24 18.64 28.41
N PHE A 265 39.91 17.50 28.56
CA PHE A 265 40.99 17.24 29.50
C PHE A 265 41.97 16.21 28.90
N ASP A 266 43.14 16.05 29.52
CA ASP A 266 44.14 15.07 29.08
C ASP A 266 43.67 13.63 29.35
N ILE A 267 43.65 12.79 28.32
CA ILE A 267 43.34 11.36 28.44
C ILE A 267 44.65 10.60 28.65
N VAL A 268 44.82 10.03 29.84
CA VAL A 268 46.04 9.30 30.25
C VAL A 268 45.80 7.78 30.34
N ASP A 269 46.84 7.01 30.04
CA ASP A 269 46.90 5.57 30.28
C ASP A 269 47.08 5.25 31.78
N LYS A 270 46.91 3.98 32.18
CA LYS A 270 47.17 3.45 33.53
C LYS A 270 48.59 3.73 34.03
N GLU A 271 49.53 3.90 33.12
CA GLU A 271 50.93 4.25 33.39
C GLU A 271 51.19 5.76 33.47
N GLY A 272 50.16 6.60 33.28
CA GLY A 272 50.25 8.07 33.31
C GLY A 272 50.71 8.72 31.99
N ASN A 273 50.83 7.93 30.92
CA ASN A 273 51.20 8.43 29.59
C ASN A 273 49.99 9.10 28.91
N ILE A 274 50.17 10.34 28.42
CA ILE A 274 49.10 11.09 27.74
C ILE A 274 48.87 10.49 26.34
N ILE A 275 47.67 9.96 26.10
CA ILE A 275 47.24 9.42 24.80
C ILE A 275 46.64 10.53 23.93
N VAL A 276 45.85 11.41 24.54
CA VAL A 276 45.26 12.60 23.89
C VAL A 276 45.43 13.79 24.82
N GLU A 277 46.07 14.85 24.32
CA GLU A 277 46.17 16.12 25.02
C GLU A 277 44.83 16.88 24.95
N LYS A 278 44.59 17.72 25.97
CA LYS A 278 43.48 18.68 26.02
C LYS A 278 43.41 19.52 24.73
N ASP A 279 42.19 19.81 24.30
CA ASP A 279 41.83 20.59 23.12
C ASP A 279 42.22 19.95 21.76
N LYS A 280 42.75 18.72 21.76
CA LYS A 280 42.96 17.94 20.54
C LYS A 280 41.74 17.08 20.20
N ARG A 281 41.49 16.95 18.90
CA ARG A 281 40.42 16.10 18.36
C ARG A 281 40.80 14.63 18.47
N ILE A 282 39.89 13.81 18.98
CA ILE A 282 40.09 12.37 19.18
C ILE A 282 39.99 11.67 17.82
N SER A 283 41.14 11.19 17.33
CA SER A 283 41.25 10.50 16.04
C SER A 283 40.99 9.00 16.18
N SER A 284 40.69 8.31 15.06
CA SER A 284 40.55 6.85 15.06
C SER A 284 41.82 6.11 15.51
N ARG A 285 43.00 6.73 15.37
CA ARG A 285 44.26 6.20 15.91
C ARG A 285 44.29 6.29 17.44
N SER A 286 43.88 7.42 17.99
CA SER A 286 43.80 7.65 19.43
C SER A 286 42.84 6.66 20.09
N ILE A 287 41.67 6.42 19.49
CA ILE A 287 40.69 5.44 20.00
C ILE A 287 41.29 4.03 20.04
N ARG A 288 42.01 3.61 18.99
CA ARG A 288 42.68 2.30 18.99
C ARG A 288 43.69 2.16 20.12
N LEU A 289 44.46 3.23 20.41
CA LEU A 289 45.40 3.24 21.53
C LEU A 289 44.65 3.15 22.87
N ILE A 290 43.55 3.89 23.01
CA ILE A 290 42.71 3.86 24.22
C ILE A 290 42.07 2.48 24.44
N SER A 291 41.57 1.85 23.37
CA SER A 291 41.02 0.49 23.44
C SER A 291 42.10 -0.54 23.81
N GLN A 292 43.35 -0.36 23.36
CA GLN A 292 44.47 -1.23 23.73
C GLN A 292 44.86 -1.10 25.21
N SER A 293 44.70 0.09 25.80
CA SER A 293 44.96 0.33 27.23
C SER A 293 43.89 -0.21 28.20
N ASN A 294 42.73 -0.69 27.70
CA ASN A 294 41.60 -1.17 28.53
C ASN A 294 41.25 -0.19 29.68
N ILE A 295 41.05 1.08 29.33
CA ILE A 295 40.59 2.12 30.26
C ILE A 295 39.07 2.01 30.35
N ASN A 296 38.57 1.67 31.52
CA ASN A 296 37.13 1.53 31.76
C ASN A 296 36.53 2.73 32.50
N ALA A 297 37.36 3.57 33.11
CA ALA A 297 36.91 4.70 33.91
C ALA A 297 37.91 5.85 33.85
N ILE A 298 37.42 7.08 33.74
CA ILE A 298 38.24 8.30 33.73
C ILE A 298 37.74 9.27 34.80
N THR A 299 38.66 9.96 35.47
CA THR A 299 38.31 11.01 36.43
C THR A 299 38.05 12.30 35.66
N VAL A 300 36.85 12.86 35.82
CA VAL A 300 36.40 14.11 35.20
C VAL A 300 36.20 15.19 36.27
N SER A 301 36.35 16.45 35.87
CA SER A 301 36.06 17.61 36.72
C SER A 301 34.55 17.86 36.84
N ASP A 302 34.16 18.59 37.88
CA ASP A 302 32.75 18.95 38.10
C ASP A 302 32.20 19.82 36.96
N ASP A 303 33.04 20.66 36.34
CA ASP A 303 32.70 21.45 35.16
C ASP A 303 32.16 20.61 33.99
N PHE A 304 32.57 19.35 33.87
CA PHE A 304 32.11 18.44 32.80
C PHE A 304 30.69 17.92 33.04
N LEU A 305 30.24 17.89 34.30
CA LEU A 305 28.89 17.47 34.68
C LEU A 305 27.88 18.61 34.59
N LEU A 306 28.32 19.86 34.74
CA LEU A 306 27.47 21.03 34.58
C LEU A 306 26.82 21.02 33.20
N SER A 307 25.55 21.41 33.11
CA SER A 307 24.70 21.40 31.91
C SER A 307 24.35 20.02 31.31
N ARG A 308 24.88 18.92 31.86
CA ARG A 308 24.39 17.58 31.49
C ARG A 308 23.01 17.34 32.07
N VAL A 309 22.24 16.50 31.38
CA VAL A 309 20.85 16.20 31.71
C VAL A 309 20.75 14.87 32.44
N VAL A 310 20.02 14.84 33.55
CA VAL A 310 19.82 13.64 34.37
C VAL A 310 18.83 12.68 33.69
N ALA A 311 19.14 11.38 33.72
CA ALA A 311 18.37 10.34 33.04
C ALA A 311 17.17 9.80 33.85
N GLU A 312 17.30 9.72 35.18
CA GLU A 312 16.35 9.08 36.09
C GLU A 312 16.04 10.03 37.27
N ASN A 313 14.89 9.89 37.94
CA ASN A 313 14.64 10.68 39.14
C ASN A 313 15.64 10.27 40.24
N ILE A 314 16.34 11.26 40.82
CA ILE A 314 17.27 10.99 41.91
C ILE A 314 16.55 11.22 43.22
N ILE A 315 16.42 10.15 44.00
CA ILE A 315 15.82 10.16 45.33
C ILE A 315 16.89 10.20 46.42
N ASP A 316 16.60 10.92 47.49
CA ASP A 316 17.39 10.89 48.71
C ASP A 316 17.21 9.53 49.41
N PRO A 317 18.31 8.78 49.68
CA PRO A 317 18.24 7.50 50.38
C PRO A 317 17.65 7.56 51.80
N GLU A 318 17.76 8.71 52.49
CA GLU A 318 17.35 8.86 53.88
C GLU A 318 15.92 9.38 54.03
N THR A 319 15.53 10.37 53.21
CA THR A 319 14.21 11.04 53.31
C THR A 319 13.17 10.47 52.35
N GLY A 320 13.62 9.86 51.25
CA GLY A 320 12.74 9.39 50.16
C GLY A 320 12.15 10.53 49.31
N GLU A 321 12.60 11.77 49.49
CA GLU A 321 12.21 12.90 48.64
C GLU A 321 12.97 12.87 47.30
N VAL A 322 12.31 13.32 46.23
CA VAL A 322 12.94 13.46 44.91
C VAL A 322 13.76 14.75 44.90
N LEU A 323 15.08 14.62 44.77
CA LEU A 323 16.02 15.74 44.77
C LEU A 323 16.10 16.43 43.40
N VAL A 324 16.13 15.62 42.34
CA VAL A 324 16.23 16.08 40.94
C VAL A 324 15.31 15.22 40.08
N HIS A 325 14.50 15.86 39.25
CA HIS A 325 13.61 15.14 38.34
C HIS A 325 14.37 14.68 37.08
N ALA A 326 13.88 13.60 36.49
CA ALA A 326 14.38 13.14 35.19
C ALA A 326 14.24 14.27 34.14
N ASN A 327 15.23 14.38 33.24
CA ASN A 327 15.33 15.44 32.22
C ASN A 327 15.72 16.85 32.71
N GLU A 328 16.08 17.03 33.97
CA GLU A 328 16.62 18.29 34.49
C GLU A 328 18.14 18.43 34.24
N GLU A 329 18.61 19.67 34.12
CA GLU A 329 20.04 19.97 33.97
C GLU A 329 20.75 20.03 35.32
N ILE A 330 21.97 19.51 35.37
CA ILE A 330 22.84 19.60 36.53
C ILE A 330 23.40 21.02 36.61
N SER A 331 23.05 21.71 37.70
CA SER A 331 23.57 23.00 38.12
C SER A 331 24.54 22.81 39.29
N GLU A 332 25.34 23.83 39.63
CA GLU A 332 26.22 23.78 40.80
C GLU A 332 25.43 23.49 42.09
N GLN A 333 24.26 24.12 42.24
CA GLN A 333 23.38 23.94 43.40
C GLN A 333 22.84 22.51 43.50
N THR A 334 22.42 21.93 42.38
CA THR A 334 21.91 20.54 42.38
C THR A 334 23.03 19.53 42.58
N LEU A 335 24.26 19.81 42.13
CA LEU A 335 25.40 18.94 42.39
C LEU A 335 25.82 18.93 43.87
N GLU A 336 25.76 20.08 44.54
CA GLU A 336 26.00 20.19 45.99
C GLU A 336 24.96 19.39 46.79
N THR A 337 23.66 19.56 46.49
CA THR A 337 22.59 18.82 47.19
C THR A 337 22.67 17.30 46.99
N LEU A 338 23.11 16.85 45.82
CA LEU A 338 23.34 15.43 45.53
C LEU A 338 24.53 14.85 46.32
N ARG A 339 25.56 15.66 46.59
CA ARG A 339 26.69 15.24 47.43
C ARG A 339 26.32 15.21 48.90
N ASP A 340 25.58 16.22 49.37
CA ASP A 340 25.14 16.31 50.77
C ASP A 340 24.19 15.18 51.15
N SER A 341 23.34 14.74 50.22
CA SER A 341 22.45 13.57 50.39
C SER A 341 23.14 12.22 50.21
N GLY A 342 24.45 12.19 49.91
CA GLY A 342 25.24 10.97 49.83
C GLY A 342 24.98 10.10 48.59
N VAL A 343 24.42 10.67 47.51
CA VAL A 343 24.19 9.94 46.25
C VAL A 343 25.54 9.63 45.58
N LYS A 344 25.79 8.34 45.31
CA LYS A 344 27.07 7.89 44.74
C LYS A 344 27.07 7.74 43.22
N ASN A 345 25.96 7.33 42.62
CA ASN A 345 25.89 7.02 41.20
C ASN A 345 24.83 7.89 40.54
N ILE A 346 25.21 8.54 39.44
CA ILE A 346 24.32 9.36 38.62
C ILE A 346 24.40 8.89 37.18
N ARG A 347 23.25 8.81 36.53
CA ARG A 347 23.16 8.56 35.09
C ARG A 347 22.75 9.84 34.38
N THR A 348 23.51 10.22 33.36
CA THR A 348 23.16 11.36 32.50
C THR A 348 22.93 10.88 31.08
N LEU A 349 22.17 11.66 30.30
CA LEU A 349 21.93 11.38 28.89
C LEU A 349 23.22 11.56 28.09
N TYR A 350 23.56 10.56 27.26
CA TYR A 350 24.60 10.72 26.26
C TYR A 350 24.03 11.44 25.04
N THR A 351 24.43 12.71 24.87
CA THR A 351 24.03 13.58 23.76
C THR A 351 25.26 14.13 23.05
N ASN A 352 25.23 14.13 21.72
CA ASN A 352 26.29 14.65 20.85
C ASN A 352 25.66 15.48 19.71
N ASP A 353 26.35 16.54 19.27
CA ASP A 353 25.89 17.43 18.20
C ASP A 353 25.89 16.76 16.81
N LEU A 354 26.61 15.65 16.66
CA LEU A 354 26.79 14.96 15.38
C LEU A 354 25.78 13.82 15.19
N ASP A 355 25.82 12.81 16.06
CA ASP A 355 25.15 11.52 15.87
C ASP A 355 24.09 11.18 16.93
N ARG A 356 23.99 11.96 18.01
CA ARG A 356 23.07 11.72 19.13
C ARG A 356 22.42 13.01 19.64
N GLY A 357 21.56 13.62 18.84
CA GLY A 357 20.92 14.88 19.22
C GLY A 357 19.95 14.78 20.41
N ALA A 358 19.90 15.83 21.23
CA ALA A 358 19.05 15.95 22.41
C ALA A 358 17.54 16.19 22.12
N TYR A 359 17.02 15.61 21.03
CA TYR A 359 15.70 15.97 20.48
C TYR A 359 14.52 15.64 21.41
N ILE A 360 14.51 14.42 21.97
CA ILE A 360 13.45 13.98 22.87
C ILE A 360 13.52 14.70 24.22
N SER A 361 14.74 14.95 24.73
CA SER A 361 14.96 15.76 25.94
C SER A 361 14.41 17.18 25.79
N GLN A 362 14.71 17.87 24.68
CA GLN A 362 14.16 19.19 24.38
C GLN A 362 12.64 19.18 24.23
N THR A 363 12.09 18.11 23.64
CA THR A 363 10.64 17.94 23.48
C THR A 363 9.95 17.77 24.84
N LEU A 364 10.53 16.98 25.75
CA LEU A 364 10.03 16.79 27.12
C LEU A 364 9.99 18.11 27.91
N ARG A 365 10.93 19.04 27.71
CA ARG A 365 10.93 20.34 28.41
C ARG A 365 9.78 21.27 28.02
N ILE A 366 9.21 21.09 26.84
CA ILE A 366 8.07 21.88 26.34
C ILE A 366 6.75 21.24 26.72
N ASP A 367 6.77 19.97 27.11
CA ASP A 367 5.60 19.22 27.49
C ASP A 367 5.11 19.64 28.88
N GLU A 368 3.91 20.25 28.92
CA GLU A 368 3.27 20.68 30.16
C GLU A 368 2.50 19.54 30.87
N THR A 369 2.40 18.35 30.26
CA THR A 369 1.64 17.22 30.81
C THR A 369 2.49 16.37 31.74
N VAL A 370 1.93 16.02 32.90
CA VAL A 370 2.66 15.28 33.96
C VAL A 370 2.27 13.80 33.96
N ASP A 371 0.97 13.53 33.90
CA ASP A 371 0.37 12.20 34.05
C ASP A 371 -0.28 11.69 32.75
N GLN A 372 -0.51 10.38 32.68
CA GLN A 372 -1.15 9.73 31.54
C GLN A 372 -2.54 10.30 31.25
N MET A 373 -3.33 10.63 32.29
CA MET A 373 -4.70 11.13 32.10
C MET A 373 -4.69 12.56 31.56
N SER A 374 -3.84 13.46 32.07
CA SER A 374 -3.70 14.82 31.49
C SER A 374 -3.24 14.78 30.04
N ALA A 375 -2.33 13.86 29.68
CA ALA A 375 -1.90 13.65 28.30
C ALA A 375 -3.07 13.19 27.40
N LYS A 376 -3.87 12.20 27.84
CA LYS A 376 -5.08 11.78 27.10
C LYS A 376 -6.11 12.91 27.00
N ILE A 377 -6.28 13.74 28.04
CA ILE A 377 -7.18 14.91 28.02
C ILE A 377 -6.71 15.96 27.00
N ALA A 378 -5.39 16.20 26.89
CA ALA A 378 -4.84 17.10 25.88
C ALA A 378 -5.17 16.63 24.46
N ILE A 379 -5.03 15.32 24.19
CA ILE A 379 -5.43 14.69 22.93
C ILE A 379 -6.95 14.82 22.70
N TYR A 380 -7.76 14.58 23.72
CA TYR A 380 -9.21 14.72 23.65
C TYR A 380 -9.63 16.14 23.25
N ARG A 381 -9.07 17.17 23.90
CA ARG A 381 -9.37 18.58 23.60
C ARG A 381 -8.95 18.98 22.19
N MET A 382 -7.87 18.41 21.66
CA MET A 382 -7.47 18.61 20.26
C MET A 382 -8.47 17.98 19.28
N MET A 383 -8.97 16.78 19.60
CA MET A 383 -9.90 16.06 18.74
C MET A 383 -11.33 16.60 18.81
N ARG A 384 -11.75 17.09 19.99
CA ARG A 384 -13.08 17.63 20.26
C ARG A 384 -12.98 18.95 21.02
N PRO A 385 -12.67 20.05 20.32
CA PRO A 385 -12.56 21.35 20.96
C PRO A 385 -13.94 21.79 21.48
N GLY A 386 -14.05 22.04 22.78
CA GLY A 386 -15.25 22.55 23.43
C GLY A 386 -16.14 21.50 24.11
N GLU A 387 -15.89 20.21 23.91
CA GLU A 387 -16.56 19.15 24.69
C GLU A 387 -15.84 18.95 26.04
N PRO A 388 -16.57 18.87 27.17
CA PRO A 388 -15.96 18.60 28.46
C PRO A 388 -15.37 17.17 28.48
N PRO A 389 -14.10 16.98 28.91
CA PRO A 389 -13.50 15.66 29.00
C PRO A 389 -14.04 14.92 30.24
N THR A 390 -14.71 13.79 30.03
CA THR A 390 -14.97 12.79 31.09
C THR A 390 -13.97 11.65 30.94
N GLU A 391 -13.55 11.02 32.05
CA GLU A 391 -12.53 9.96 32.02
C GLU A 391 -12.89 8.83 31.03
N GLU A 392 -14.11 8.31 31.11
CA GLU A 392 -14.61 7.26 30.19
C GLU A 392 -14.58 7.69 28.71
N ALA A 393 -14.96 8.94 28.41
CA ALA A 393 -14.97 9.44 27.04
C ALA A 393 -13.55 9.65 26.49
N VAL A 394 -12.62 10.06 27.34
CA VAL A 394 -11.22 10.27 27.02
C VAL A 394 -10.54 8.95 26.69
N GLU A 395 -10.71 7.93 27.54
CA GLU A 395 -10.15 6.60 27.28
C GLU A 395 -10.75 5.96 26.04
N SER A 396 -12.09 5.97 25.94
CA SER A 396 -12.77 5.39 24.78
C SER A 396 -12.37 6.06 23.46
N LEU A 397 -12.14 7.38 23.47
CA LEU A 397 -11.66 8.08 22.29
C LEU A 397 -10.25 7.65 21.92
N PHE A 398 -9.32 7.61 22.87
CA PHE A 398 -7.93 7.25 22.63
C PHE A 398 -7.79 5.82 22.06
N ASP A 399 -8.50 4.86 22.65
CA ASP A 399 -8.49 3.47 22.18
C ASP A 399 -9.06 3.34 20.77
N ARG A 400 -10.13 4.08 20.47
CA ARG A 400 -10.73 4.12 19.13
C ARG A 400 -9.84 4.77 18.07
N LEU A 401 -8.87 5.60 18.45
CA LEU A 401 -8.02 6.27 17.46
C LEU A 401 -7.03 5.32 16.81
N PHE A 402 -6.42 4.41 17.58
CA PHE A 402 -5.29 3.60 17.10
C PHE A 402 -5.37 2.10 17.45
N PHE A 403 -6.10 1.73 18.50
CA PHE A 403 -6.01 0.41 19.13
C PHE A 403 -7.29 -0.44 18.97
N SER A 404 -8.32 0.06 18.28
CA SER A 404 -9.56 -0.67 18.04
C SER A 404 -9.64 -1.18 16.61
N ASP A 405 -9.77 -2.51 16.45
CA ASP A 405 -9.97 -3.18 15.15
C ASP A 405 -11.21 -2.65 14.40
N SER A 406 -12.19 -2.14 15.13
CA SER A 406 -13.44 -1.62 14.57
C SER A 406 -13.27 -0.28 13.84
N THR A 407 -12.25 0.50 14.19
CA THR A 407 -12.04 1.86 13.65
C THR A 407 -10.70 2.04 12.95
N TYR A 408 -9.70 1.22 13.31
CA TYR A 408 -8.35 1.28 12.77
C TYR A 408 -7.96 -0.05 12.12
N ASP A 409 -7.36 0.03 10.94
CA ASP A 409 -6.87 -1.13 10.21
C ASP A 409 -5.72 -0.69 9.27
N LEU A 410 -4.55 -1.30 9.45
CA LEU A 410 -3.39 -1.16 8.56
C LEU A 410 -3.51 -2.05 7.32
N SER A 411 -4.40 -3.04 7.34
CA SER A 411 -4.39 -4.22 6.46
C SER A 411 -3.09 -5.03 6.54
N ARG A 412 -3.10 -6.22 5.92
CA ARG A 412 -1.89 -7.06 5.79
C ARG A 412 -0.73 -6.31 5.13
N VAL A 413 -1.04 -5.45 4.16
CA VAL A 413 -0.04 -4.65 3.43
C VAL A 413 0.62 -3.62 4.34
N GLY A 414 -0.17 -2.86 5.10
CA GLY A 414 0.39 -1.82 5.98
C GLY A 414 1.25 -2.41 7.08
N ARG A 415 0.83 -3.53 7.67
CA ARG A 415 1.62 -4.27 8.66
C ARG A 415 2.94 -4.78 8.07
N MET A 416 2.89 -5.43 6.90
CA MET A 416 4.08 -5.89 6.18
C MET A 416 5.07 -4.75 5.94
N LYS A 417 4.59 -3.59 5.49
CA LYS A 417 5.45 -2.42 5.21
C LYS A 417 6.08 -1.84 6.47
N ILE A 418 5.32 -1.72 7.57
CA ILE A 418 5.87 -1.25 8.86
C ILE A 418 6.96 -2.22 9.33
N ASN A 419 6.68 -3.54 9.33
CA ASN A 419 7.63 -4.53 9.80
C ASN A 419 8.90 -4.57 8.95
N SER A 420 8.74 -4.56 7.62
CA SER A 420 9.87 -4.48 6.68
C SER A 420 10.71 -3.22 6.90
N ARG A 421 10.08 -2.06 7.14
CA ARG A 421 10.80 -0.80 7.34
C ARG A 421 11.53 -0.73 8.69
N LEU A 422 10.96 -1.36 9.71
CA LEU A 422 11.56 -1.50 11.04
C LEU A 422 12.58 -2.65 11.14
N GLY A 423 12.79 -3.42 10.06
CA GLY A 423 13.70 -4.56 10.06
C GLY A 423 13.22 -5.77 10.88
N ARG A 424 11.90 -5.91 11.07
CA ARG A 424 11.29 -7.02 11.81
C ARG A 424 10.97 -8.17 10.85
N GLU A 425 11.46 -9.37 11.16
CA GLU A 425 11.21 -10.58 10.35
C GLU A 425 9.82 -11.20 10.58
N TYR A 426 9.17 -10.89 11.70
CA TYR A 426 7.87 -11.47 12.06
C TYR A 426 6.72 -10.74 11.36
N LEU A 427 5.82 -11.51 10.73
CA LEU A 427 4.48 -11.07 10.36
C LEU A 427 3.58 -11.26 11.58
N ASP A 428 3.51 -10.25 12.45
CA ASP A 428 2.46 -10.22 13.46
C ASP A 428 1.11 -10.06 12.74
N ASP A 429 0.12 -10.90 13.04
CA ASP A 429 -1.19 -10.90 12.36
C ASP A 429 -2.06 -9.69 12.77
N LYS A 430 -1.63 -8.92 13.78
CA LYS A 430 -2.37 -7.75 14.25
C LYS A 430 -2.34 -6.63 13.23
N THR A 431 -3.51 -6.22 12.75
CA THR A 431 -3.64 -5.12 11.78
C THR A 431 -3.81 -3.73 12.42
N ILE A 432 -3.90 -3.62 13.75
CA ILE A 432 -3.93 -2.34 14.49
C ILE A 432 -2.54 -1.86 14.87
N LEU A 433 -2.34 -0.57 15.09
CA LEU A 433 -1.07 -0.06 15.62
C LEU A 433 -0.84 -0.57 17.06
N THR A 434 0.40 -0.92 17.36
CA THR A 434 0.84 -1.23 18.72
C THR A 434 1.66 -0.08 19.30
N SER A 435 1.73 -0.02 20.63
CA SER A 435 2.59 0.95 21.34
C SER A 435 4.06 0.84 20.92
N GLU A 436 4.53 -0.37 20.67
CA GLU A 436 5.89 -0.66 20.19
C GLU A 436 6.12 -0.15 18.77
N ASP A 437 5.12 -0.26 17.88
CA ASP A 437 5.20 0.33 16.53
C ASP A 437 5.44 1.84 16.59
N ILE A 438 4.71 2.55 17.44
CA ILE A 438 4.82 4.01 17.58
C ILE A 438 6.22 4.38 18.09
N LEU A 439 6.72 3.68 19.12
CA LEU A 439 8.05 3.90 19.68
C LEU A 439 9.16 3.67 18.66
N ASP A 440 9.15 2.53 17.96
CA ASP A 440 10.18 2.18 16.98
C ASP A 440 10.16 3.13 15.78
N ILE A 441 8.99 3.60 15.35
CA ILE A 441 8.85 4.61 14.28
C ILE A 441 9.47 5.94 14.70
N ILE A 442 9.21 6.41 15.92
CA ILE A 442 9.82 7.63 16.46
C ILE A 442 11.35 7.45 16.57
N LYS A 443 11.81 6.27 16.99
CA LYS A 443 13.24 5.95 17.12
C LYS A 443 13.92 5.98 15.76
N LEU A 444 13.31 5.38 14.74
CA LEU A 444 13.81 5.43 13.37
C LEU A 444 13.85 6.87 12.83
N LEU A 445 12.82 7.68 13.12
CA LEU A 445 12.81 9.10 12.73
C LEU A 445 13.94 9.91 13.40
N VAL A 446 14.21 9.67 14.69
CA VAL A 446 15.35 10.26 15.41
C VAL A 446 16.67 9.82 14.80
N ASN A 447 16.82 8.53 14.47
CA ASN A 447 18.01 8.00 13.81
C ASN A 447 18.25 8.63 12.43
N LEU A 448 17.19 8.83 11.64
CA LEU A 448 17.28 9.52 10.35
C LEU A 448 17.74 10.97 10.53
N ARG A 449 17.25 11.66 11.56
CA ARG A 449 17.70 13.02 11.89
C ARG A 449 19.16 13.08 12.33
N ASN A 450 19.65 12.03 13.00
CA ASN A 450 21.07 11.83 13.35
C ASN A 450 21.94 11.42 12.14
N GLY A 451 21.36 11.26 10.94
CA GLY A 451 22.09 10.89 9.72
C GLY A 451 22.27 9.39 9.51
N HIS A 452 21.59 8.55 10.31
CA HIS A 452 21.60 7.10 10.15
C HIS A 452 20.37 6.63 9.37
N GLY A 453 20.60 6.08 8.17
CA GLY A 453 19.57 5.53 7.29
C GLY A 453 19.26 6.42 6.08
N SER A 454 18.35 5.95 5.24
CA SER A 454 17.85 6.65 4.05
C SER A 454 16.39 7.04 4.23
N ILE A 455 15.95 8.10 3.54
CA ILE A 455 14.52 8.43 3.43
C ILE A 455 13.81 7.56 2.39
N ASP A 456 12.49 7.53 2.45
CA ASP A 456 11.65 6.81 1.51
C ASP A 456 11.27 7.70 0.32
N ASP A 457 11.27 7.11 -0.88
CA ASP A 457 10.71 7.76 -2.06
C ASP A 457 9.22 7.41 -2.21
N ILE A 458 8.35 8.39 -2.00
CA ILE A 458 6.89 8.26 -2.07
C ILE A 458 6.42 7.84 -3.48
N ASP A 459 7.15 8.23 -4.50
CA ASP A 459 6.77 8.04 -5.90
C ASP A 459 7.19 6.66 -6.43
N HIS A 460 8.06 5.95 -5.70
CA HIS A 460 8.39 4.56 -5.91
C HIS A 460 7.13 3.68 -5.98
N LEU A 461 7.01 2.80 -6.99
CA LEU A 461 5.82 1.94 -7.14
C LEU A 461 5.67 0.91 -6.00
N GLY A 462 6.72 0.62 -5.24
CA GLY A 462 6.60 -0.16 -3.98
C GLY A 462 5.85 0.58 -2.87
N ASN A 463 5.67 1.89 -3.02
CA ASN A 463 4.96 2.78 -2.10
C ASN A 463 3.58 3.18 -2.62
N ARG A 464 3.23 2.74 -3.83
CA ARG A 464 1.95 3.02 -4.48
C ARG A 464 1.25 1.74 -4.91
N ARG A 465 -0.02 1.64 -4.54
CA ARG A 465 -0.84 0.45 -4.77
C ARG A 465 -1.98 0.77 -5.73
N VAL A 466 -2.31 -0.18 -6.58
CA VAL A 466 -3.43 -0.07 -7.51
C VAL A 466 -4.67 -0.71 -6.88
N ARG A 467 -5.72 0.09 -6.66
CA ARG A 467 -7.06 -0.41 -6.34
C ARG A 467 -7.82 -0.67 -7.62
N CYS A 468 -8.25 -1.90 -7.80
CA CYS A 468 -9.14 -2.28 -8.89
C CYS A 468 -10.60 -2.14 -8.47
N VAL A 469 -11.50 -2.32 -9.44
CA VAL A 469 -12.94 -2.16 -9.26
C VAL A 469 -13.54 -3.01 -8.14
N GLY A 470 -13.04 -4.24 -7.93
CA GLY A 470 -13.52 -5.13 -6.86
C GLY A 470 -13.33 -4.52 -5.47
N GLU A 471 -12.11 -4.09 -5.14
CA GLU A 471 -11.79 -3.47 -3.85
C GLU A 471 -12.49 -2.11 -3.68
N LEU A 472 -12.55 -1.30 -4.74
CA LEU A 472 -13.28 -0.03 -4.70
C LEU A 472 -14.76 -0.26 -4.37
N THR A 473 -15.39 -1.27 -4.98
CA THR A 473 -16.78 -1.62 -4.74
C THR A 473 -16.97 -2.19 -3.33
N GLU A 474 -16.05 -3.04 -2.86
CA GLU A 474 -16.05 -3.57 -1.50
C GLU A 474 -16.06 -2.46 -0.45
N ASN A 475 -15.21 -1.44 -0.60
CA ASN A 475 -15.15 -0.33 0.34
C ASN A 475 -16.45 0.48 0.38
N GLN A 476 -17.10 0.69 -0.76
CA GLN A 476 -18.40 1.36 -0.82
C GLN A 476 -19.51 0.50 -0.21
N PHE A 477 -19.49 -0.81 -0.47
CA PHE A 477 -20.41 -1.76 0.11
C PHE A 477 -20.28 -1.81 1.65
N ARG A 478 -19.04 -1.88 2.16
CA ARG A 478 -18.72 -1.82 3.60
C ARG A 478 -19.21 -0.50 4.22
N SER A 479 -18.98 0.65 3.56
CA SER A 479 -19.52 1.93 4.02
C SER A 479 -21.04 1.92 4.14
N GLY A 480 -21.73 1.29 3.18
CA GLY A 480 -23.17 1.05 3.23
C GLY A 480 -23.59 0.17 4.41
N LEU A 481 -22.88 -0.92 4.65
CA LEU A 481 -23.13 -1.83 5.76
C LEU A 481 -22.89 -1.18 7.14
N VAL A 482 -21.88 -0.33 7.30
CA VAL A 482 -21.64 0.41 8.57
C VAL A 482 -22.83 1.32 8.91
N ARG A 483 -23.49 1.91 7.91
CA ARG A 483 -24.72 2.69 8.13
C ARG A 483 -25.88 1.79 8.59
N VAL A 484 -25.97 0.58 8.03
CA VAL A 484 -26.98 -0.42 8.43
C VAL A 484 -26.70 -0.93 9.84
N GLU A 485 -25.45 -1.21 10.18
CA GLU A 485 -25.02 -1.68 11.50
C GLU A 485 -25.51 -0.74 12.60
N ARG A 486 -25.28 0.56 12.45
CA ARG A 486 -25.74 1.57 13.43
C ARG A 486 -27.24 1.52 13.64
N ALA A 487 -28.02 1.47 12.57
CA ALA A 487 -29.49 1.40 12.64
C ALA A 487 -29.99 0.07 13.23
N VAL A 488 -29.33 -1.04 12.90
CA VAL A 488 -29.65 -2.37 13.42
C VAL A 488 -29.33 -2.45 14.92
N LYS A 489 -28.19 -1.92 15.36
CA LYS A 489 -27.75 -1.96 16.75
C LYS A 489 -28.70 -1.24 17.70
N GLU A 490 -29.28 -0.13 17.27
CA GLU A 490 -30.32 0.60 18.00
C GLU A 490 -31.62 -0.23 18.11
N ARG A 491 -32.04 -0.87 17.02
CA ARG A 491 -33.27 -1.68 16.98
C ARG A 491 -33.16 -3.03 17.69
N LEU A 492 -31.97 -3.65 17.70
CA LEU A 492 -31.74 -4.94 18.36
C LEU A 492 -32.04 -4.92 19.86
N GLY A 493 -31.91 -3.76 20.51
CA GLY A 493 -32.25 -3.61 21.93
C GLY A 493 -33.73 -3.84 22.25
N GLN A 494 -34.63 -3.68 21.26
CA GLN A 494 -36.08 -3.86 21.37
C GLN A 494 -36.59 -5.14 20.70
N ALA A 495 -35.69 -5.92 20.08
CA ALA A 495 -36.08 -7.05 19.22
C ALA A 495 -36.85 -8.16 19.95
N GLU A 496 -36.58 -8.37 21.24
CA GLU A 496 -37.30 -9.36 22.06
C GLU A 496 -38.74 -8.94 22.36
N ALA A 497 -38.96 -7.65 22.64
CA ALA A 497 -40.29 -7.12 22.97
C ALA A 497 -41.24 -7.13 21.76
N ASP A 498 -40.70 -6.82 20.58
CA ASP A 498 -41.49 -6.62 19.35
C ASP A 498 -41.54 -7.87 18.45
N ASN A 499 -40.99 -9.01 18.90
CA ASN A 499 -40.92 -10.27 18.14
C ASN A 499 -40.37 -10.11 16.70
N LEU A 500 -39.36 -9.24 16.53
CA LEU A 500 -38.85 -8.85 15.21
C LEU A 500 -38.22 -10.02 14.45
N MET A 501 -38.33 -9.98 13.12
CA MET A 501 -37.65 -10.90 12.21
C MET A 501 -36.41 -10.22 11.59
N PRO A 502 -35.41 -10.98 11.08
CA PRO A 502 -34.21 -10.40 10.49
C PRO A 502 -34.47 -9.38 9.36
N HIS A 503 -35.52 -9.56 8.56
CA HIS A 503 -35.88 -8.64 7.49
C HIS A 503 -36.45 -7.29 7.97
N ASP A 504 -37.00 -7.20 9.19
CA ASP A 504 -37.51 -5.96 9.78
C ASP A 504 -36.39 -5.04 10.29
N LEU A 505 -35.25 -5.64 10.62
CA LEU A 505 -34.07 -4.96 11.13
C LEU A 505 -33.26 -4.29 10.02
N ILE A 506 -33.27 -4.85 8.81
CA ILE A 506 -32.39 -4.43 7.73
C ILE A 506 -33.12 -3.61 6.68
N ASN A 507 -32.55 -2.43 6.41
CA ASN A 507 -32.94 -1.60 5.29
C ASN A 507 -31.85 -1.65 4.21
N SER A 508 -32.21 -2.04 2.99
CA SER A 508 -31.29 -2.12 1.85
C SER A 508 -31.00 -0.78 1.17
N LYS A 509 -31.78 0.28 1.49
CA LYS A 509 -31.61 1.60 0.87
C LYS A 509 -30.21 2.22 1.07
N PRO A 510 -29.61 2.22 2.29
CA PRO A 510 -28.27 2.78 2.49
C PRO A 510 -27.18 2.09 1.68
N ILE A 511 -27.26 0.76 1.57
CA ILE A 511 -26.32 -0.07 0.79
C ILE A 511 -26.47 0.25 -0.70
N SER A 512 -27.70 0.19 -1.20
CA SER A 512 -28.01 0.47 -2.60
C SER A 512 -27.62 1.89 -3.00
N ALA A 513 -27.82 2.87 -2.11
CA ALA A 513 -27.45 4.26 -2.35
C ALA A 513 -25.94 4.44 -2.48
N ALA A 514 -25.14 3.83 -1.59
CA ALA A 514 -23.69 3.92 -1.65
C ALA A 514 -23.12 3.33 -2.96
N ILE A 515 -23.65 2.19 -3.39
CA ILE A 515 -23.23 1.56 -4.66
C ILE A 515 -23.67 2.39 -5.87
N LYS A 516 -24.92 2.87 -5.90
CA LYS A 516 -25.43 3.72 -6.99
C LYS A 516 -24.66 5.04 -7.10
N GLU A 517 -24.31 5.65 -5.97
CA GLU A 517 -23.49 6.87 -5.93
C GLU A 517 -22.09 6.63 -6.52
N PHE A 518 -21.45 5.49 -6.18
CA PHE A 518 -20.16 5.13 -6.74
C PHE A 518 -20.21 4.89 -8.25
N PHE A 519 -21.10 4.03 -8.74
CA PHE A 519 -21.16 3.73 -10.17
C PHE A 519 -21.76 4.86 -11.01
N GLY A 520 -22.59 5.72 -10.44
CA GLY A 520 -23.20 6.85 -11.14
C GLY A 520 -22.35 8.11 -11.17
N SER A 521 -21.83 8.53 -10.01
CA SER A 521 -21.28 9.89 -9.80
C SER A 521 -19.78 9.93 -9.48
N SER A 522 -19.13 8.78 -9.24
CA SER A 522 -17.70 8.76 -8.93
C SER A 522 -16.85 9.23 -10.11
N GLN A 523 -15.76 9.95 -9.82
CA GLN A 523 -14.75 10.33 -10.81
C GLN A 523 -14.07 9.12 -11.48
N LEU A 524 -14.06 7.98 -10.79
CA LEU A 524 -13.46 6.73 -11.29
C LEU A 524 -14.42 5.96 -12.21
N SER A 525 -15.74 6.17 -12.08
CA SER A 525 -16.74 5.56 -12.98
C SER A 525 -16.99 6.52 -14.14
N GLN A 526 -16.36 6.26 -15.27
CA GLN A 526 -16.38 7.13 -16.46
C GLN A 526 -17.22 6.51 -17.57
N PHE A 527 -17.76 7.34 -18.46
CA PHE A 527 -18.35 6.84 -19.70
C PHE A 527 -17.26 6.15 -20.52
N MET A 528 -17.58 5.00 -21.11
CA MET A 528 -16.59 4.24 -21.85
C MET A 528 -16.28 4.94 -23.20
N ASP A 529 -15.00 5.26 -23.39
CA ASP A 529 -14.46 5.72 -24.69
C ASP A 529 -14.58 4.63 -25.77
N GLN A 530 -15.69 4.63 -26.51
CA GLN A 530 -16.06 3.64 -27.54
C GLN A 530 -15.70 4.04 -28.98
N THR A 531 -14.75 4.96 -29.17
CA THR A 531 -14.40 5.45 -30.50
C THR A 531 -13.89 4.31 -31.39
N ASN A 532 -13.03 3.45 -30.83
CA ASN A 532 -12.49 2.26 -31.50
C ASN A 532 -12.08 1.19 -30.46
N PRO A 533 -11.82 -0.06 -30.89
CA PRO A 533 -11.46 -1.15 -29.97
C PRO A 533 -10.21 -0.89 -29.11
N LEU A 534 -9.22 -0.15 -29.65
CA LEU A 534 -8.02 0.22 -28.90
C LEU A 534 -8.36 1.19 -27.76
N SER A 535 -9.22 2.17 -28.02
CA SER A 535 -9.70 3.13 -27.03
C SER A 535 -10.39 2.42 -25.86
N GLU A 536 -11.21 1.40 -26.14
CA GLU A 536 -11.88 0.63 -25.10
C GLU A 536 -10.90 -0.14 -24.21
N VAL A 537 -9.95 -0.85 -24.82
CA VAL A 537 -8.95 -1.66 -24.09
C VAL A 537 -8.03 -0.77 -23.27
N THR A 538 -7.54 0.33 -23.84
CA THR A 538 -6.66 1.28 -23.15
C THR A 538 -7.36 1.96 -21.99
N HIS A 539 -8.65 2.29 -22.13
CA HIS A 539 -9.44 2.88 -21.04
C HIS A 539 -9.62 1.90 -19.87
N LYS A 540 -9.87 0.61 -20.14
CA LYS A 540 -10.00 -0.43 -19.10
C LYS A 540 -8.68 -0.72 -18.38
N ARG A 541 -7.54 -0.52 -19.05
CA ARG A 541 -6.17 -0.67 -18.50
C ARG A 541 -5.58 0.61 -17.91
N ARG A 542 -6.37 1.68 -17.84
CA ARG A 542 -5.93 2.98 -17.31
C ARG A 542 -5.80 2.93 -15.80
N VAL A 543 -4.78 3.61 -15.30
CA VAL A 543 -4.48 3.79 -13.87
C VAL A 543 -4.46 5.28 -13.57
N SER A 544 -5.26 5.71 -12.60
CA SER A 544 -5.44 7.11 -12.23
C SER A 544 -4.97 7.39 -10.81
N ALA A 545 -4.10 8.39 -10.63
CA ALA A 545 -3.73 8.92 -9.32
C ALA A 545 -4.82 9.82 -8.70
N LEU A 546 -5.83 10.20 -9.49
CA LEU A 546 -6.97 11.01 -9.08
C LEU A 546 -8.06 10.16 -8.41
N GLY A 547 -8.91 10.79 -7.61
CA GLY A 547 -10.09 10.18 -6.99
C GLY A 547 -10.06 10.20 -5.45
N PRO A 548 -11.05 9.58 -4.79
CA PRO A 548 -11.15 9.58 -3.33
C PRO A 548 -9.93 8.89 -2.69
N GLY A 549 -9.26 9.56 -1.75
CA GLY A 549 -8.03 9.07 -1.13
C GLY A 549 -6.76 9.18 -2.01
N GLY A 550 -6.90 9.64 -3.25
CA GLY A 550 -5.80 9.96 -4.16
C GLY A 550 -5.41 11.43 -4.13
N LEU A 551 -4.77 11.88 -5.19
CA LEU A 551 -4.35 13.28 -5.37
C LEU A 551 -5.44 14.09 -6.07
N THR A 552 -5.46 15.39 -5.81
CA THR A 552 -6.20 16.35 -6.63
C THR A 552 -5.24 17.04 -7.59
N ARG A 553 -5.77 17.54 -8.72
CA ARG A 553 -4.98 18.20 -9.77
C ARG A 553 -4.12 19.35 -9.23
N ASP A 554 -4.68 20.16 -8.33
CA ASP A 554 -4.02 21.35 -7.77
C ASP A 554 -2.98 21.00 -6.70
N ARG A 555 -3.09 19.82 -6.07
CA ARG A 555 -2.14 19.35 -5.04
C ARG A 555 -1.03 18.49 -5.63
N ALA A 556 -1.15 18.07 -6.88
CA ALA A 556 -0.15 17.26 -7.55
C ALA A 556 1.04 18.13 -7.97
N GLY A 557 2.13 18.02 -7.22
CA GLY A 557 3.41 18.64 -7.56
C GLY A 557 4.08 18.02 -8.79
N PHE A 558 5.24 18.57 -9.15
CA PHE A 558 6.05 18.09 -10.27
C PHE A 558 6.52 16.64 -10.09
N GLU A 559 6.99 16.29 -8.87
CA GLU A 559 7.59 14.97 -8.54
C GLU A 559 6.65 13.81 -8.90
N VAL A 560 5.37 13.91 -8.55
CA VAL A 560 4.36 12.87 -8.84
C VAL A 560 4.03 12.73 -10.33
N ARG A 561 4.25 13.77 -11.13
CA ARG A 561 3.95 13.76 -12.56
C ARG A 561 5.10 13.21 -13.39
N ASP A 562 6.29 13.14 -12.80
CA ASP A 562 7.50 12.70 -13.48
C ASP A 562 7.53 11.17 -13.65
N VAL A 563 8.38 10.70 -14.55
CA VAL A 563 8.58 9.27 -14.79
C VAL A 563 9.61 8.74 -13.79
N HIS A 564 9.17 7.83 -12.92
CA HIS A 564 10.04 7.16 -11.95
C HIS A 564 10.67 5.89 -12.57
N PRO A 565 11.94 5.54 -12.27
CA PRO A 565 12.59 4.32 -12.79
C PRO A 565 11.79 3.03 -12.56
N THR A 566 11.07 2.93 -11.43
CA THR A 566 10.24 1.75 -11.13
C THR A 566 9.05 1.56 -12.09
N HIS A 567 8.69 2.58 -12.89
CA HIS A 567 7.66 2.44 -13.91
C HIS A 567 8.04 1.41 -14.98
N TYR A 568 9.34 1.10 -15.13
CA TYR A 568 9.84 0.12 -16.09
C TYR A 568 9.08 -1.21 -16.00
N GLY A 569 8.49 -1.62 -17.13
CA GLY A 569 7.73 -2.87 -17.24
C GLY A 569 6.36 -2.88 -16.55
N ARG A 570 5.96 -1.81 -15.86
CA ARG A 570 4.75 -1.73 -15.01
C ARG A 570 3.76 -0.68 -15.49
N VAL A 571 4.24 0.54 -15.67
CA VAL A 571 3.47 1.70 -16.12
C VAL A 571 4.16 2.27 -17.35
N CYS A 572 3.39 2.50 -18.41
CA CYS A 572 3.95 3.03 -19.65
C CYS A 572 4.41 4.47 -19.46
N PRO A 573 5.67 4.79 -19.79
CA PRO A 573 6.18 6.16 -19.69
C PRO A 573 5.69 7.09 -20.82
N ILE A 574 5.13 6.52 -21.89
CA ILE A 574 4.73 7.26 -23.11
C ILE A 574 3.23 7.60 -23.09
N GLU A 575 2.37 6.66 -22.67
CA GLU A 575 0.92 6.82 -22.76
C GLU A 575 0.34 7.53 -21.54
N THR A 576 0.27 8.85 -21.63
CA THR A 576 -0.42 9.75 -20.68
C THR A 576 -1.17 10.83 -21.47
N PRO A 577 -2.32 11.35 -21.00
CA PRO A 577 -2.96 12.50 -21.62
C PRO A 577 -2.06 13.75 -21.50
N GLU A 578 -2.10 14.58 -22.53
CA GLU A 578 -1.49 15.91 -22.51
C GLU A 578 -2.27 16.88 -21.62
N GLY A 579 -1.61 17.97 -21.21
CA GLY A 579 -2.25 19.05 -20.45
C GLY A 579 -2.34 18.79 -18.95
N PRO A 580 -3.40 19.25 -18.25
CA PRO A 580 -3.44 19.29 -16.79
C PRO A 580 -3.33 17.92 -16.09
N ASN A 581 -3.62 16.82 -16.79
CA ASN A 581 -3.61 15.46 -16.25
C ASN A 581 -2.32 14.69 -16.56
N ILE A 582 -1.32 15.31 -17.18
CA ILE A 582 -0.04 14.65 -17.50
C ILE A 582 0.59 14.02 -16.26
N GLY A 583 0.99 12.74 -16.38
CA GLY A 583 1.59 11.93 -15.31
C GLY A 583 0.62 11.44 -14.23
N LEU A 584 -0.60 12.00 -14.15
CA LEU A 584 -1.63 11.62 -13.19
C LEU A 584 -2.53 10.49 -13.68
N ILE A 585 -2.57 10.29 -14.99
CA ILE A 585 -3.30 9.22 -15.65
C ILE A 585 -2.30 8.50 -16.54
N ASN A 586 -2.01 7.24 -16.21
CA ASN A 586 -1.09 6.43 -16.97
C ASN A 586 -1.76 5.14 -17.43
N SER A 587 -1.12 4.42 -18.33
CA SER A 587 -1.58 3.13 -18.85
C SER A 587 -0.68 2.01 -18.33
N MET A 588 -1.27 0.87 -17.94
CA MET A 588 -0.47 -0.31 -17.58
C MET A 588 0.32 -0.82 -18.79
N SER A 589 1.58 -1.21 -18.57
CA SER A 589 2.41 -1.85 -19.59
C SER A 589 1.85 -3.21 -20.02
N LEU A 590 2.30 -3.76 -21.14
CA LEU A 590 1.73 -4.98 -21.75
C LEU A 590 1.67 -6.19 -20.80
N TYR A 591 2.78 -6.51 -20.15
CA TYR A 591 2.91 -7.70 -19.30
C TYR A 591 2.67 -7.42 -17.81
N ALA A 592 2.46 -6.15 -17.46
CA ALA A 592 2.22 -5.75 -16.09
C ALA A 592 0.95 -6.43 -15.54
N ARG A 593 1.05 -6.97 -14.33
CA ARG A 593 -0.07 -7.50 -13.57
C ARG A 593 -0.01 -7.03 -12.13
N LEU A 594 -1.06 -7.31 -11.37
CA LEU A 594 -1.11 -7.02 -9.95
C LEU A 594 -0.82 -8.28 -9.15
N ASN A 595 -0.02 -8.14 -8.11
CA ASN A 595 0.15 -9.19 -7.11
C ASN A 595 -1.06 -9.24 -6.14
N GLU A 596 -1.06 -10.20 -5.22
CA GLU A 596 -2.13 -10.36 -4.20
C GLU A 596 -2.31 -9.11 -3.33
N TYR A 597 -1.22 -8.36 -3.13
CA TYR A 597 -1.22 -7.11 -2.36
C TYR A 597 -1.59 -5.88 -3.19
N GLY A 598 -1.90 -6.00 -4.49
CA GLY A 598 -2.25 -4.88 -5.36
C GLY A 598 -1.08 -3.99 -5.82
N PHE A 599 0.17 -4.43 -5.67
CA PHE A 599 1.33 -3.80 -6.28
C PHE A 599 1.52 -4.28 -7.72
N LEU A 600 2.06 -3.39 -8.57
CA LEU A 600 2.40 -3.74 -9.95
C LEU A 600 3.67 -4.58 -9.99
N GLU A 601 3.59 -5.70 -10.69
CA GLU A 601 4.72 -6.60 -10.96
C GLU A 601 4.87 -6.84 -12.45
N THR A 602 6.09 -7.18 -12.85
CA THR A 602 6.47 -7.40 -14.24
C THR A 602 7.30 -8.69 -14.34
N PRO A 603 7.18 -9.46 -15.43
CA PRO A 603 7.86 -10.74 -15.54
C PRO A 603 9.32 -10.59 -15.94
N TYR A 604 10.17 -11.42 -15.37
CA TYR A 604 11.60 -11.52 -15.67
C TYR A 604 12.02 -12.97 -15.83
N ARG A 605 13.00 -13.22 -16.72
CA ARG A 605 13.66 -14.52 -16.87
C ARG A 605 14.74 -14.68 -15.83
N LYS A 606 14.76 -15.81 -15.13
CA LYS A 606 15.78 -16.10 -14.13
C LYS A 606 17.11 -16.46 -14.79
N VAL A 607 18.22 -15.90 -14.30
CA VAL A 607 19.57 -16.21 -14.74
C VAL A 607 20.28 -17.00 -13.65
N LEU A 608 20.84 -18.15 -14.01
CA LEU A 608 21.57 -19.04 -13.09
C LEU A 608 22.99 -19.24 -13.63
N ASN A 609 24.00 -18.79 -12.87
CA ASN A 609 25.42 -18.93 -13.22
C ASN A 609 25.74 -18.45 -14.65
N GLY A 610 25.20 -17.30 -15.05
CA GLY A 610 25.38 -16.73 -16.39
C GLY A 610 24.55 -17.35 -17.52
N LYS A 611 23.73 -18.38 -17.23
CA LYS A 611 22.77 -18.97 -18.18
C LYS A 611 21.37 -18.43 -17.95
N VAL A 612 20.76 -17.86 -18.98
CA VAL A 612 19.37 -17.41 -18.98
C VAL A 612 18.44 -18.63 -19.09
N SER A 613 17.54 -18.80 -18.12
CA SER A 613 16.55 -19.87 -18.10
C SER A 613 15.21 -19.44 -18.72
N ASP A 614 14.34 -20.41 -18.97
CA ASP A 614 12.96 -20.17 -19.41
C ASP A 614 11.98 -20.03 -18.24
N GLN A 615 12.47 -20.10 -17.00
CA GLN A 615 11.68 -19.82 -15.81
C GLN A 615 11.39 -18.31 -15.74
N ILE A 616 10.11 -17.97 -15.62
CA ILE A 616 9.63 -16.60 -15.51
C ILE A 616 9.15 -16.37 -14.07
N ASP A 617 9.79 -15.43 -13.39
CA ASP A 617 9.39 -14.96 -12.06
C ASP A 617 8.87 -13.52 -12.21
N TYR A 618 7.76 -13.20 -11.54
CA TYR A 618 7.24 -11.83 -11.51
C TYR A 618 7.79 -11.12 -10.29
N LEU A 619 8.37 -9.94 -10.51
CA LEU A 619 8.97 -9.15 -9.44
C LEU A 619 8.19 -7.85 -9.23
N SER A 620 7.88 -7.56 -7.97
CA SER A 620 7.38 -6.26 -7.55
C SER A 620 8.51 -5.21 -7.62
N ALA A 621 8.14 -3.92 -7.55
CA ALA A 621 9.13 -2.85 -7.53
C ALA A 621 10.06 -2.90 -6.30
N ILE A 622 9.60 -3.52 -5.20
CA ILE A 622 10.37 -3.67 -3.95
C ILE A 622 11.42 -4.78 -4.09
N GLU A 623 11.07 -5.88 -4.77
CA GLU A 623 12.00 -6.99 -4.98
C GLU A 623 13.02 -6.65 -6.07
N GLU A 624 12.60 -5.93 -7.12
CA GLU A 624 13.47 -5.54 -8.24
C GLU A 624 14.72 -4.77 -7.79
N SER A 625 14.64 -3.93 -6.74
CA SER A 625 15.80 -3.15 -6.28
C SER A 625 16.96 -4.01 -5.79
N ASN A 626 16.68 -5.24 -5.32
CA ASN A 626 17.68 -6.13 -4.74
C ASN A 626 18.42 -6.97 -5.79
N TYR A 627 18.01 -6.92 -7.06
CA TYR A 627 18.54 -7.77 -8.11
C TYR A 627 19.15 -6.95 -9.25
N VAL A 628 20.19 -7.52 -9.86
CA VAL A 628 20.79 -7.00 -11.08
C VAL A 628 20.08 -7.60 -12.30
N ILE A 629 19.44 -6.75 -13.10
CA ILE A 629 18.58 -7.16 -14.22
C ILE A 629 19.22 -6.74 -15.55
N ALA A 630 19.46 -7.71 -16.44
CA ALA A 630 19.94 -7.48 -17.79
C ALA A 630 18.82 -7.03 -18.74
N GLN A 631 19.19 -6.20 -19.72
CA GLN A 631 18.26 -5.71 -20.74
C GLN A 631 17.80 -6.81 -21.71
N ALA A 632 16.61 -6.61 -22.29
CA ALA A 632 16.01 -7.55 -23.24
C ALA A 632 16.80 -7.71 -24.54
N ASN A 633 17.75 -6.82 -24.83
CA ASN A 633 18.57 -6.76 -26.04
C ASN A 633 19.98 -7.37 -25.87
N ALA A 634 20.33 -7.87 -24.69
CA ALA A 634 21.62 -8.55 -24.47
C ALA A 634 21.75 -9.77 -25.40
N GLU A 635 22.92 -9.95 -26.01
CA GLU A 635 23.18 -11.05 -26.96
C GLU A 635 23.40 -12.38 -26.21
N LEU A 636 22.76 -13.44 -26.71
CA LEU A 636 22.81 -14.77 -26.12
C LEU A 636 23.29 -15.80 -27.15
N ASN A 637 24.08 -16.77 -26.70
CA ASN A 637 24.45 -17.92 -27.50
C ASN A 637 23.28 -18.95 -27.58
N LYS A 638 23.43 -19.99 -28.39
CA LYS A 638 22.40 -21.03 -28.57
C LYS A 638 22.08 -21.82 -27.30
N GLU A 639 22.96 -21.80 -26.31
CA GLU A 639 22.80 -22.49 -25.03
C GLU A 639 22.22 -21.57 -23.94
N GLY A 640 21.99 -20.29 -24.24
CA GLY A 640 21.41 -19.30 -23.32
C GLY A 640 22.41 -18.54 -22.46
N PHE A 641 23.71 -18.58 -22.75
CA PHE A 641 24.72 -17.75 -22.06
C PHE A 641 24.92 -16.41 -22.77
N PHE A 642 25.28 -15.39 -22.00
CA PHE A 642 25.70 -14.09 -22.53
C PHE A 642 26.98 -14.23 -23.34
N THR A 643 27.03 -13.57 -24.51
CA THR A 643 28.22 -13.57 -25.38
C THR A 643 29.27 -12.55 -24.94
N ASP A 644 28.84 -11.44 -24.34
CA ASP A 644 29.69 -10.33 -23.95
C ASP A 644 30.29 -10.55 -22.55
N GLU A 645 31.54 -10.07 -22.34
CA GLU A 645 32.20 -10.11 -21.03
C GLU A 645 31.57 -9.16 -20.00
N LEU A 646 31.00 -8.05 -20.48
CA LEU A 646 30.30 -7.06 -19.69
C LEU A 646 28.91 -6.83 -20.28
N VAL A 647 27.88 -7.08 -19.48
CA VAL A 647 26.47 -6.99 -19.88
C VAL A 647 25.86 -5.73 -19.28
N ALA A 648 25.13 -4.98 -20.10
CA ALA A 648 24.38 -3.80 -19.66
C ALA A 648 23.19 -4.22 -18.80
N CYS A 649 23.22 -3.79 -17.53
CA CYS A 649 22.24 -4.14 -16.52
C CYS A 649 21.73 -2.90 -15.78
N ARG A 650 20.66 -3.08 -15.01
CA ARG A 650 20.18 -2.11 -14.04
C ARG A 650 20.14 -2.71 -12.64
N GLU A 651 20.41 -1.88 -11.65
CA GLU A 651 20.31 -2.20 -10.22
C GLU A 651 19.84 -0.96 -9.47
N SER A 652 18.81 -1.09 -8.63
CA SER A 652 18.27 0.04 -7.83
C SER A 652 17.98 1.33 -8.61
N GLY A 653 17.61 1.22 -9.89
CA GLY A 653 17.28 2.35 -10.77
C GLY A 653 18.45 2.95 -11.55
N GLU A 654 19.69 2.52 -11.29
CA GLU A 654 20.88 2.98 -12.01
C GLU A 654 21.32 1.94 -13.05
N THR A 655 21.90 2.41 -14.17
CA THR A 655 22.44 1.53 -15.22
C THR A 655 23.92 1.29 -14.99
N LEU A 656 24.35 0.03 -15.04
CA LEU A 656 25.73 -0.38 -14.85
C LEU A 656 26.13 -1.51 -15.81
N LEU A 657 27.44 -1.69 -16.00
CA LEU A 657 28.02 -2.81 -16.75
C LEU A 657 28.61 -3.81 -15.76
N THR A 658 28.17 -5.06 -15.79
CA THR A 658 28.67 -6.11 -14.88
C THR A 658 28.97 -7.39 -15.62
N SER A 659 29.72 -8.28 -14.97
CA SER A 659 30.00 -9.61 -15.51
C SER A 659 28.73 -10.48 -15.54
N PRO A 660 28.58 -11.40 -16.51
CA PRO A 660 27.45 -12.33 -16.61
C PRO A 660 27.16 -13.12 -15.33
N GLY A 661 28.18 -13.39 -14.51
CA GLY A 661 28.04 -14.13 -13.27
C GLY A 661 27.29 -13.38 -12.18
N ASN A 662 27.23 -12.05 -12.24
CA ASN A 662 26.53 -11.20 -11.28
C ASN A 662 25.09 -10.87 -11.69
N VAL A 663 24.67 -11.30 -12.88
CA VAL A 663 23.32 -11.06 -13.40
C VAL A 663 22.35 -12.08 -12.82
N HIS A 664 21.26 -11.59 -12.23
CA HIS A 664 20.26 -12.44 -11.56
C HIS A 664 19.03 -12.68 -12.44
N TYR A 665 18.63 -11.67 -13.21
CA TYR A 665 17.43 -11.71 -14.05
C TYR A 665 17.66 -11.02 -15.40
N MET A 666 16.77 -11.28 -16.36
CA MET A 666 16.75 -10.64 -17.67
C MET A 666 15.31 -10.29 -18.06
N ASP A 667 15.12 -9.15 -18.71
CA ASP A 667 13.85 -8.74 -19.31
C ASP A 667 13.28 -9.82 -20.27
N VAL A 668 11.95 -10.00 -20.28
CA VAL A 668 11.29 -11.03 -21.12
C VAL A 668 11.16 -10.58 -22.56
N ALA A 669 10.76 -9.32 -22.79
CA ALA A 669 10.55 -8.78 -24.12
C ALA A 669 10.87 -7.27 -24.16
N PRO A 670 11.40 -6.73 -25.27
CA PRO A 670 11.60 -5.28 -25.42
C PRO A 670 10.30 -4.48 -25.29
N SER A 671 9.18 -5.06 -25.74
CA SER A 671 7.84 -4.44 -25.66
C SER A 671 7.28 -4.38 -24.25
N GLN A 672 7.93 -4.97 -23.24
CA GLN A 672 7.42 -5.01 -21.89
C GLN A 672 7.31 -3.62 -21.22
N ILE A 673 8.11 -2.66 -21.68
CA ILE A 673 8.18 -1.30 -21.10
C ILE A 673 6.93 -0.50 -21.42
N VAL A 674 6.35 -0.72 -22.60
CA VAL A 674 5.32 0.12 -23.19
C VAL A 674 3.91 -0.47 -23.00
N SER A 675 2.89 0.39 -23.16
CA SER A 675 1.48 0.00 -23.11
C SER A 675 0.98 -0.55 -24.45
N VAL A 676 -0.28 -0.98 -24.47
CA VAL A 676 -0.96 -1.49 -25.66
C VAL A 676 -0.93 -0.49 -26.83
N ALA A 677 -1.26 0.80 -26.58
CA ALA A 677 -1.30 1.80 -27.65
C ALA A 677 0.09 2.12 -28.20
N ALA A 678 1.07 2.39 -27.33
CA ALA A 678 2.43 2.68 -27.75
C ALA A 678 3.05 1.50 -28.52
N SER A 679 2.74 0.26 -28.14
CA SER A 679 3.26 -0.94 -28.80
C SER A 679 2.65 -1.20 -30.19
N LEU A 680 1.58 -0.50 -30.58
CA LEU A 680 1.03 -0.57 -31.94
C LEU A 680 1.73 0.38 -32.91
N ILE A 681 2.58 1.29 -32.42
CA ILE A 681 3.37 2.20 -33.26
C ILE A 681 4.56 1.41 -33.83
N PRO A 682 4.63 1.19 -35.16
CA PRO A 682 5.81 0.58 -35.76
C PRO A 682 6.98 1.57 -35.74
N PHE A 683 8.21 1.06 -35.57
CA PHE A 683 9.43 1.87 -35.53
C PHE A 683 9.46 2.90 -34.39
N LEU A 684 8.82 2.59 -33.26
CA LEU A 684 8.79 3.43 -32.07
C LEU A 684 10.20 3.86 -31.60
N GLU A 685 11.19 3.00 -31.82
CA GLU A 685 12.61 3.25 -31.53
C GLU A 685 13.24 4.41 -32.34
N HIS A 686 12.57 4.89 -33.39
CA HIS A 686 13.02 6.01 -34.23
C HIS A 686 12.24 7.31 -34.00
N ASP A 687 11.21 7.27 -33.16
CA ASP A 687 10.38 8.42 -32.85
C ASP A 687 10.81 9.09 -31.54
N ASP A 688 10.72 10.42 -31.48
CA ASP A 688 10.85 11.15 -30.23
C ASP A 688 9.71 10.79 -29.26
N ALA A 689 10.01 10.73 -27.97
CA ALA A 689 9.05 10.33 -26.94
C ALA A 689 7.77 11.19 -26.93
N ASN A 690 7.87 12.50 -27.20
CA ASN A 690 6.69 13.37 -27.25
C ASN A 690 5.83 13.07 -28.48
N ARG A 691 6.46 12.74 -29.62
CA ARG A 691 5.73 12.34 -30.83
C ARG A 691 5.05 11.00 -30.66
N ALA A 692 5.71 10.05 -29.99
CA ALA A 692 5.13 8.77 -29.63
C ALA A 692 3.91 8.93 -28.69
N LEU A 693 4.01 9.84 -27.70
CA LEU A 693 2.90 10.19 -26.80
C LEU A 693 1.70 10.74 -27.58
N MET A 694 1.93 11.72 -28.46
CA MET A 694 0.91 12.27 -29.33
C MET A 694 0.29 11.17 -30.21
N GLY A 695 1.12 10.32 -30.80
CA GLY A 695 0.70 9.21 -31.65
C GLY A 695 -0.21 8.22 -30.93
N ALA A 696 0.18 7.76 -29.73
CA ALA A 696 -0.63 6.87 -28.91
C ALA A 696 -1.97 7.51 -28.52
N ASN A 697 -1.99 8.81 -28.21
CA ASN A 697 -3.21 9.55 -27.89
C ASN A 697 -4.13 9.71 -29.12
N MET A 698 -3.58 10.03 -30.28
CA MET A 698 -4.33 10.18 -31.53
C MET A 698 -4.93 8.85 -32.01
N GLN A 699 -4.22 7.72 -31.83
CA GLN A 699 -4.75 6.40 -32.18
C GLN A 699 -6.08 6.08 -31.47
N ARG A 700 -6.26 6.52 -30.22
CA ARG A 700 -7.50 6.32 -29.46
C ARG A 700 -8.69 7.13 -29.99
N GLN A 701 -8.41 8.18 -30.77
CA GLN A 701 -9.44 9.06 -31.35
C GLN A 701 -9.80 8.69 -32.80
N ALA A 702 -9.09 7.72 -33.39
CA ALA A 702 -9.35 7.29 -34.77
C ALA A 702 -10.73 6.65 -34.91
N VAL A 703 -11.57 7.20 -35.79
CA VAL A 703 -12.93 6.68 -36.04
C VAL A 703 -12.87 5.55 -37.09
N PRO A 704 -13.53 4.40 -36.86
CA PRO A 704 -13.60 3.32 -37.84
C PRO A 704 -14.21 3.79 -39.17
N CYS A 705 -13.51 3.52 -40.27
CA CYS A 705 -14.02 3.78 -41.60
C CYS A 705 -15.10 2.76 -42.00
N LEU A 706 -15.97 3.12 -42.96
CA LEU A 706 -17.01 2.22 -43.50
C LEU A 706 -16.45 0.87 -43.98
N ARG A 707 -15.24 0.90 -44.56
CA ARG A 707 -14.49 -0.29 -44.96
C ARG A 707 -13.16 -0.30 -44.21
N PRO A 708 -12.99 -1.16 -43.20
CA PRO A 708 -11.75 -1.22 -42.44
C PRO A 708 -10.63 -1.80 -43.32
N GLU A 709 -9.52 -1.08 -43.42
CA GLU A 709 -8.31 -1.56 -44.06
C GLU A 709 -7.31 -2.07 -43.03
N LYS A 710 -6.53 -3.06 -43.41
CA LYS A 710 -5.48 -3.62 -42.56
C LYS A 710 -4.24 -2.72 -42.61
N PRO A 711 -3.52 -2.52 -41.49
CA PRO A 711 -2.24 -1.85 -41.54
C PRO A 711 -1.24 -2.70 -42.32
N ILE A 712 -0.62 -2.13 -43.36
CA ILE A 712 0.41 -2.80 -44.15
C ILE A 712 1.64 -3.04 -43.26
N VAL A 713 2.08 -1.98 -42.58
CA VAL A 713 3.12 -2.02 -41.55
C VAL A 713 2.46 -2.04 -40.18
N GLY A 714 2.76 -3.05 -39.36
CA GLY A 714 2.18 -3.23 -38.03
C GLY A 714 3.10 -4.10 -37.17
N THR A 715 2.78 -4.21 -35.89
CA THR A 715 3.68 -4.81 -34.88
C THR A 715 3.33 -6.26 -34.55
N GLY A 716 2.14 -6.74 -34.95
CA GLY A 716 1.63 -8.08 -34.63
C GLY A 716 0.67 -8.09 -33.45
N LEU A 717 0.61 -7.01 -32.67
CA LEU A 717 -0.31 -6.85 -31.54
C LEU A 717 -1.75 -6.57 -31.97
N GLU A 718 -1.99 -6.17 -33.22
CA GLU A 718 -3.31 -5.78 -33.70
C GLU A 718 -4.35 -6.89 -33.49
N ARG A 719 -3.92 -8.15 -33.62
CA ARG A 719 -4.81 -9.29 -33.39
C ARG A 719 -5.20 -9.41 -31.93
N ILE A 720 -4.25 -9.28 -31.01
CA ILE A 720 -4.50 -9.40 -29.57
C ILE A 720 -5.48 -8.30 -29.15
N VAL A 721 -5.26 -7.07 -29.60
CA VAL A 721 -6.17 -5.94 -29.29
C VAL A 721 -7.58 -6.18 -29.84
N ALA A 722 -7.72 -6.69 -31.06
CA ALA A 722 -9.03 -6.94 -31.67
C ALA A 722 -9.80 -8.12 -31.01
N VAL A 723 -9.06 -9.11 -30.50
CA VAL A 723 -9.61 -10.28 -29.81
C VAL A 723 -10.01 -9.87 -28.39
N ASP A 724 -9.07 -9.30 -27.62
CA ASP A 724 -9.25 -8.99 -26.20
C ASP A 724 -10.19 -7.81 -25.96
N SER A 725 -10.45 -6.94 -26.94
CA SER A 725 -11.43 -5.87 -26.77
C SER A 725 -12.86 -6.37 -26.55
N GLY A 726 -13.16 -7.60 -26.99
CA GLY A 726 -14.52 -8.16 -26.97
C GLY A 726 -15.45 -7.58 -28.05
N THR A 727 -14.94 -6.70 -28.92
CA THR A 727 -15.70 -6.16 -30.06
C THR A 727 -15.91 -7.23 -31.14
N THR A 728 -14.97 -8.17 -31.26
CA THR A 728 -15.08 -9.29 -32.20
C THR A 728 -15.78 -10.48 -31.54
N VAL A 729 -16.72 -11.09 -32.26
CA VAL A 729 -17.36 -12.32 -31.81
C VAL A 729 -16.41 -13.49 -32.02
N GLN A 730 -16.14 -14.23 -30.94
CA GLN A 730 -15.24 -15.37 -30.95
C GLN A 730 -16.04 -16.68 -30.87
N ALA A 731 -15.55 -17.71 -31.55
CA ALA A 731 -16.09 -19.06 -31.39
C ALA A 731 -15.64 -19.61 -30.03
N LEU A 732 -16.60 -19.98 -29.19
CA LEU A 732 -16.34 -20.60 -27.89
C LEU A 732 -15.83 -22.03 -28.06
N ARG A 733 -16.43 -22.75 -29.02
CA ARG A 733 -16.09 -24.12 -29.36
C ARG A 733 -15.70 -24.24 -30.84
N GLY A 734 -14.73 -25.09 -31.13
CA GLY A 734 -14.33 -25.44 -32.48
C GLY A 734 -15.43 -26.24 -33.18
N GLY A 735 -15.64 -25.94 -34.47
CA GLY A 735 -16.70 -26.58 -35.23
C GLY A 735 -16.70 -26.23 -36.70
N LEU A 736 -17.70 -26.74 -37.40
CA LEU A 736 -18.00 -26.42 -38.79
C LEU A 736 -19.12 -25.38 -38.84
N VAL A 737 -18.90 -24.30 -39.58
CA VAL A 737 -19.91 -23.25 -39.76
C VAL A 737 -21.01 -23.79 -40.68
N ASP A 738 -22.19 -24.01 -40.12
CA ASP A 738 -23.33 -24.61 -40.82
C ASP A 738 -24.18 -23.55 -41.53
N TYR A 739 -24.34 -22.38 -40.90
CA TYR A 739 -25.09 -21.26 -41.44
C TYR A 739 -24.40 -19.94 -41.17
N VAL A 740 -24.35 -19.06 -42.18
CA VAL A 740 -23.81 -17.70 -42.08
C VAL A 740 -24.80 -16.73 -42.69
N ASP A 741 -25.11 -15.69 -41.92
CA ASP A 741 -25.94 -14.58 -42.32
C ASP A 741 -25.35 -13.27 -41.82
N ALA A 742 -25.85 -12.14 -42.32
CA ALA A 742 -25.46 -10.82 -41.87
C ALA A 742 -25.80 -10.58 -40.39
N GLU A 743 -26.76 -11.30 -39.82
CA GLU A 743 -27.24 -11.12 -38.44
C GLU A 743 -26.82 -12.23 -37.48
N ARG A 744 -26.56 -13.44 -37.97
CA ARG A 744 -26.22 -14.59 -37.12
C ARG A 744 -25.28 -15.57 -37.80
N ILE A 745 -24.49 -16.25 -36.97
CA ILE A 745 -23.59 -17.32 -37.38
C ILE A 745 -23.93 -18.55 -36.54
N VAL A 746 -24.12 -19.70 -37.19
CA VAL A 746 -24.40 -20.97 -36.53
C VAL A 746 -23.23 -21.92 -36.77
N ILE A 747 -22.66 -22.42 -35.68
CA ILE A 747 -21.53 -23.34 -35.68
C ILE A 747 -21.99 -24.68 -35.14
N ARG A 748 -21.87 -25.73 -35.95
CA ARG A 748 -22.00 -27.11 -35.49
C ARG A 748 -20.69 -27.51 -34.82
N VAL A 749 -20.76 -27.77 -33.52
CA VAL A 749 -19.60 -28.06 -32.67
C VAL A 749 -19.00 -29.42 -33.06
N ASN A 750 -17.68 -29.54 -32.99
CA ASN A 750 -17.01 -30.82 -33.19
C ASN A 750 -17.39 -31.81 -32.08
N ASP A 751 -17.54 -33.09 -32.42
CA ASP A 751 -17.92 -34.14 -31.45
C ASP A 751 -16.96 -34.23 -30.24
N SER A 752 -15.69 -33.82 -30.41
CA SER A 752 -14.69 -33.79 -29.35
C SER A 752 -14.93 -32.74 -28.27
N GLU A 753 -15.59 -31.64 -28.61
CA GLU A 753 -15.88 -30.52 -27.69
C GLU A 753 -17.36 -30.50 -27.27
N ASN A 754 -18.14 -31.49 -27.73
CA ASN A 754 -19.56 -31.59 -27.44
C ASN A 754 -19.77 -32.26 -26.07
N ILE A 755 -20.63 -31.68 -25.24
CA ILE A 755 -20.96 -32.20 -23.91
C ILE A 755 -22.22 -33.06 -24.03
N ALA A 756 -22.17 -34.27 -23.48
CA ALA A 756 -23.31 -35.19 -23.53
C ALA A 756 -24.54 -34.58 -22.82
N GLY A 757 -25.62 -34.39 -23.57
CA GLY A 757 -26.87 -33.79 -23.08
C GLY A 757 -27.09 -32.33 -23.50
N GLU A 758 -26.08 -31.65 -24.04
CA GLU A 758 -26.23 -30.32 -24.63
C GLU A 758 -26.52 -30.38 -26.13
N VAL A 759 -27.13 -29.32 -26.66
CA VAL A 759 -27.27 -29.14 -28.10
C VAL A 759 -25.89 -28.83 -28.68
N GLY A 760 -25.39 -29.67 -29.58
CA GLY A 760 -24.07 -29.54 -30.21
C GLY A 760 -23.97 -28.42 -31.26
N VAL A 761 -24.69 -27.32 -31.05
CA VAL A 761 -24.77 -26.18 -31.97
C VAL A 761 -24.65 -24.88 -31.19
N ASP A 762 -23.70 -24.04 -31.56
CA ASP A 762 -23.53 -22.69 -31.03
C ASP A 762 -24.11 -21.65 -31.99
N ILE A 763 -24.92 -20.73 -31.46
CA ILE A 763 -25.54 -19.65 -32.23
C ILE A 763 -24.99 -18.32 -31.73
N TYR A 764 -24.38 -17.56 -32.65
CA TYR A 764 -23.81 -16.25 -32.38
C TYR A 764 -24.61 -15.17 -33.11
N ASN A 765 -25.27 -14.29 -32.35
CA ASN A 765 -26.02 -13.16 -32.90
C ASN A 765 -25.12 -11.92 -33.00
N LEU A 766 -25.02 -11.36 -34.20
CA LEU A 766 -24.17 -10.21 -34.50
C LEU A 766 -24.88 -8.89 -34.18
N ILE A 767 -24.14 -7.95 -33.60
CA ILE A 767 -24.63 -6.58 -33.40
C ILE A 767 -24.56 -5.85 -34.74
N LYS A 768 -25.68 -5.26 -35.16
CA LYS A 768 -25.79 -4.50 -36.42
C LYS A 768 -25.55 -3.01 -36.17
N TYR A 769 -26.01 -2.15 -37.07
CA TYR A 769 -25.81 -0.71 -36.96
C TYR A 769 -26.52 -0.14 -35.73
N THR A 770 -25.76 0.04 -34.66
CA THR A 770 -26.21 0.61 -33.39
C THR A 770 -25.41 1.86 -33.07
N ARG A 771 -26.03 2.81 -32.36
CA ARG A 771 -25.34 4.01 -31.88
C ARG A 771 -24.38 3.63 -30.75
N VAL A 772 -23.14 4.12 -30.83
CA VAL A 772 -22.17 4.09 -29.72
C VAL A 772 -22.35 5.30 -28.81
N SER A 773 -21.71 5.36 -27.64
CA SER A 773 -21.92 6.40 -26.60
C SER A 773 -21.57 7.86 -26.97
N TYR A 774 -21.41 8.17 -28.27
CA TYR A 774 -21.28 9.52 -28.82
C TYR A 774 -22.51 9.90 -29.66
#